data_AF-A0A231R7P7-F1
#
_entry.id   AF-A0A231R7P7-F1
#
_cell.length_a   1.000
_cell.length_b   1.000
_cell.length_c   1.000
_cell.angle_alpha   90.00
_cell.angle_beta   90.00
_cell.angle_gamma   90.00
#
_symmetry.space_group_name_H-M   'P 1'
#
loop_
_entity.id
_entity.type
_entity.pdbx_description
1 polymer ?
#
loop_
_entity_poly.entity_id
_entity_poly.type
_entity_poly.pdbx_seq_one_letter_code
_entity_poly.pdbx_strand_id
1 'polypeptide(L)'
;MSAWNETINGMTWGWTGVRGTWTGPEAEFSMERMKELGVSWVALALGALQDTAQSTEIHFRDEPTVTDDEVRAAIRRAKALGLKVCLKPVVNCADGTWRAHIGFFADEVPGEPSWAEWFASYGAFIAHYARIAEEEGCEMLCVGCEMVQADAREAQWRKLIADVRALYSGIVTYNCDKYQEDRLAWWDAVDVISSSGYYPVGEWEAQLDRIEAVVRKHGKPFFFMEAGCPSRVGSSLKPNDWSLPGAPSGEEQARYYEAMFSACRQRPWVQGFMLWDWPAKLYDASDAYGNDDYCMYGKPAEAIVRDYYSNESLREDQAELAAERERWRSELEQELKSNILGFWIRHAQDDKHGGFVGEIRDDMTIVADADKGLVLNARILWTFASAYRIYGESVYLEMADRAYEALERFADPLHGGLFWMIDASGSPTQDKKQVYGQAFAIYALAEYYRATGADKALVRAEELYRLLEKHAYDPVRLGYVEALARDWTETADLSLSGKDLNERKSMNTHLHVLEAYTNLYRVWKPEGLRVKLAELIDVHLDKIVDKGTHHFRLFFDDEWVSKSGDVSYGHDIEGSWLLCEAADVLGDSLRTERVRREALEMARATLEQGVDQDGGVFNELHGDGRLDDSKDWWPQAEAMVGFLNACQLSGEQKYLDAAKASWAFIRGFIRDGEHGEWHWQVMRTGEPVPGHDKAGPWKCPYHNARACMEALERLERVL
;
A
#
# COMPACT_ATOMS: atom_id res chain seq x y z
N MET A 1 -1.75 -27.69 14.29
CA MET A 1 -2.74 -26.67 14.69
C MET A 1 -3.39 -26.20 13.40
N SER A 2 -4.69 -26.40 13.25
CA SER A 2 -5.43 -25.84 12.11
C SER A 2 -5.26 -24.33 12.13
N ALA A 3 -4.88 -23.74 10.99
CA ALA A 3 -4.81 -22.30 10.84
C ALA A 3 -6.19 -21.72 11.21
N TRP A 4 -6.24 -20.94 12.30
CA TRP A 4 -7.42 -20.15 12.63
C TRP A 4 -7.66 -19.18 11.47
N ASN A 5 -8.75 -19.40 10.74
CA ASN A 5 -9.12 -18.59 9.57
C ASN A 5 -10.55 -18.04 9.70
N GLU A 6 -11.01 -17.85 10.93
CA GLU A 6 -12.36 -17.42 11.23
C GLU A 6 -12.37 -15.97 11.73
N THR A 7 -13.29 -15.17 11.19
CA THR A 7 -13.58 -13.82 11.67
C THR A 7 -14.55 -13.86 12.85
N ILE A 8 -14.20 -13.17 13.93
CA ILE A 8 -15.02 -13.01 15.12
C ILE A 8 -15.94 -11.79 14.95
N ASN A 9 -17.19 -12.04 14.55
CA ASN A 9 -18.27 -11.05 14.64
C ASN A 9 -18.95 -11.21 16.00
N GLY A 10 -18.30 -10.68 17.03
CA GLY A 10 -18.60 -10.97 18.41
C GLY A 10 -19.24 -9.83 19.18
N MET A 11 -19.86 -10.18 20.30
CA MET A 11 -20.38 -9.25 21.29
C MET A 11 -20.14 -9.81 22.69
N THR A 12 -19.74 -8.96 23.64
CA THR A 12 -19.67 -9.32 25.05
C THR A 12 -21.04 -9.19 25.68
N TRP A 13 -21.51 -10.25 26.32
CA TRP A 13 -22.84 -10.33 26.90
C TRP A 13 -22.82 -10.58 28.41
N GLY A 14 -23.69 -9.88 29.13
CA GLY A 14 -24.03 -10.21 30.52
C GLY A 14 -23.12 -9.63 31.60
N TRP A 15 -22.21 -8.71 31.26
CA TRP A 15 -21.23 -8.11 32.19
C TRP A 15 -21.85 -7.54 33.48
N THR A 16 -22.95 -6.81 33.35
CA THR A 16 -23.67 -6.19 34.48
C THR A 16 -24.60 -7.18 35.22
N GLY A 17 -24.63 -8.43 34.80
CA GLY A 17 -25.49 -9.45 35.36
C GLY A 17 -25.03 -9.92 36.73
N VAL A 18 -25.98 -9.96 37.66
CA VAL A 18 -25.83 -10.60 38.98
C VAL A 18 -26.68 -11.86 39.06
N ARG A 19 -26.53 -12.63 40.12
CA ARG A 19 -27.34 -13.83 40.38
C ARG A 19 -28.83 -13.58 40.11
N GLY A 20 -29.43 -14.43 39.29
CA GLY A 20 -30.82 -14.38 38.87
C GLY A 20 -31.10 -13.55 37.61
N THR A 21 -30.10 -12.95 36.97
CA THR A 21 -30.29 -12.08 35.79
C THR A 21 -29.97 -12.75 34.46
N TRP A 22 -29.28 -13.89 34.46
CA TRP A 22 -28.83 -14.57 33.24
C TRP A 22 -29.85 -15.59 32.70
N THR A 23 -31.02 -15.68 33.33
CA THR A 23 -32.12 -16.57 32.94
C THR A 23 -33.44 -15.82 32.87
N GLY A 24 -34.42 -16.41 32.19
CA GLY A 24 -35.76 -15.85 32.06
C GLY A 24 -35.95 -14.95 30.82
N PRO A 25 -37.15 -14.38 30.65
CA PRO A 25 -37.56 -13.75 29.39
C PRO A 25 -36.72 -12.54 28.98
N GLU A 26 -36.24 -11.74 29.93
CA GLU A 26 -35.42 -10.55 29.65
C GLU A 26 -34.04 -10.94 29.08
N ALA A 27 -33.40 -11.97 29.66
CA ALA A 27 -32.14 -12.52 29.19
C ALA A 27 -32.28 -13.19 27.82
N GLU A 28 -33.38 -13.94 27.62
CA GLU A 28 -33.69 -14.56 26.33
C GLU A 28 -33.89 -13.51 25.23
N PHE A 29 -34.69 -12.47 25.51
CA PHE A 29 -34.92 -11.36 24.60
C PHE A 29 -33.62 -10.62 24.27
N SER A 30 -32.79 -10.32 25.28
CA SER A 30 -31.51 -9.65 25.08
C SER A 30 -30.61 -10.39 24.09
N MET A 31 -30.46 -11.71 24.26
CA MET A 31 -29.59 -12.52 23.41
C MET A 31 -30.15 -12.70 21.98
N GLU A 32 -31.48 -12.80 21.84
CA GLU A 32 -32.14 -12.80 20.52
C GLU A 32 -31.89 -11.49 19.78
N ARG A 33 -32.08 -10.34 20.44
CA ARG A 33 -31.82 -9.02 19.85
C ARG A 33 -30.36 -8.84 19.43
N MET A 34 -29.43 -9.35 20.23
CA MET A 34 -28.00 -9.34 19.88
C MET A 34 -27.72 -10.16 18.61
N LYS A 35 -28.34 -11.34 18.47
CA LYS A 35 -28.14 -12.21 17.30
C LYS A 35 -28.57 -11.55 15.99
N GLU A 36 -29.61 -10.72 16.02
CA GLU A 36 -30.11 -10.00 14.85
C GLU A 36 -29.10 -8.99 14.25
N LEU A 37 -28.04 -8.65 14.97
CA LEU A 37 -26.95 -7.80 14.46
C LEU A 37 -25.97 -8.54 13.54
N GLY A 38 -26.20 -9.82 13.23
CA GLY A 38 -25.25 -10.64 12.48
C GLY A 38 -24.11 -11.18 13.35
N VAL A 39 -24.25 -11.13 14.68
CA VAL A 39 -23.31 -11.70 15.64
C VAL A 39 -23.21 -13.22 15.44
N SER A 40 -21.98 -13.73 15.37
CA SER A 40 -21.66 -15.17 15.27
C SER A 40 -20.94 -15.71 16.51
N TRP A 41 -20.39 -14.81 17.34
CA TRP A 41 -19.70 -15.15 18.58
C TRP A 41 -20.26 -14.37 19.78
N VAL A 42 -20.27 -14.98 20.96
CA VAL A 42 -20.58 -14.28 22.21
C VAL A 42 -19.49 -14.53 23.24
N ALA A 43 -19.00 -13.46 23.87
CA ALA A 43 -18.20 -13.54 25.08
C ALA A 43 -19.11 -13.43 26.30
N LEU A 44 -19.35 -14.54 27.00
CA LEU A 44 -20.14 -14.54 28.23
C LEU A 44 -19.25 -14.10 29.40
N ALA A 45 -19.38 -12.83 29.78
CA ALA A 45 -18.51 -12.20 30.77
C ALA A 45 -19.15 -12.21 32.16
N LEU A 46 -18.61 -13.02 33.07
CA LEU A 46 -19.09 -13.14 34.45
C LEU A 46 -18.11 -12.55 35.46
N GLY A 47 -18.61 -11.77 36.41
CA GLY A 47 -17.82 -11.09 37.43
C GLY A 47 -17.79 -11.81 38.77
N ALA A 48 -16.63 -12.35 39.15
CA ALA A 48 -16.31 -12.74 40.53
C ALA A 48 -15.72 -11.55 41.31
N LEU A 49 -15.81 -11.59 42.64
CA LEU A 49 -15.30 -10.53 43.51
C LEU A 49 -14.16 -11.02 44.40
N GLN A 50 -13.19 -10.15 44.63
CA GLN A 50 -12.30 -10.15 45.79
C GLN A 50 -12.54 -8.85 46.57
N ASP A 51 -12.25 -8.81 47.87
CA ASP A 51 -12.59 -7.64 48.71
C ASP A 51 -11.88 -6.34 48.25
N THR A 52 -10.56 -6.40 48.08
CA THR A 52 -9.69 -5.28 47.69
C THR A 52 -8.60 -5.75 46.73
N ALA A 53 -7.86 -4.82 46.11
CA ALA A 53 -6.74 -5.16 45.21
C ALA A 53 -5.57 -5.93 45.88
N GLN A 54 -5.51 -5.95 47.23
CA GLN A 54 -4.50 -6.68 48.01
C GLN A 54 -5.07 -7.94 48.68
N SER A 55 -6.32 -8.30 48.38
CA SER A 55 -6.94 -9.52 48.87
C SER A 55 -6.54 -10.72 48.01
N THR A 56 -6.30 -11.87 48.63
CA THR A 56 -5.84 -13.10 47.95
C THR A 56 -6.97 -14.08 47.63
N GLU A 57 -8.16 -13.90 48.20
CA GLU A 57 -9.31 -14.79 48.02
C GLU A 57 -10.30 -14.22 47.00
N ILE A 58 -10.82 -15.08 46.13
CA ILE A 58 -11.82 -14.75 45.11
C ILE A 58 -13.12 -15.51 45.42
N HIS A 59 -14.17 -14.76 45.74
CA HIS A 59 -15.49 -15.23 46.16
C HIS A 59 -16.41 -15.49 44.96
N PHE A 60 -16.05 -16.44 44.10
CA PHE A 60 -16.80 -16.71 42.84
C PHE A 60 -18.06 -17.57 43.01
N ARG A 61 -18.33 -18.09 44.22
CA ARG A 61 -19.54 -18.87 44.53
C ARG A 61 -20.61 -18.07 45.24
N ASP A 62 -20.26 -16.89 45.72
CA ASP A 62 -21.11 -16.05 46.54
C ASP A 62 -21.90 -15.07 45.67
N GLU A 63 -22.95 -14.50 46.24
CA GLU A 63 -23.62 -13.36 45.61
C GLU A 63 -22.66 -12.15 45.64
N PRO A 64 -22.60 -11.33 44.58
CA PRO A 64 -23.56 -11.24 43.48
C PRO A 64 -23.24 -12.09 42.24
N THR A 65 -22.17 -12.89 42.25
CA THR A 65 -21.78 -13.70 41.08
C THR A 65 -22.89 -14.67 40.67
N VAL A 66 -23.13 -14.74 39.36
CA VAL A 66 -24.11 -15.65 38.74
C VAL A 66 -23.80 -17.11 39.07
N THR A 67 -24.85 -17.93 39.18
CA THR A 67 -24.67 -19.35 39.51
C THR A 67 -24.13 -20.15 38.31
N ASP A 68 -23.55 -21.33 38.59
CA ASP A 68 -23.13 -22.26 37.53
C ASP A 68 -24.29 -22.64 36.60
N ASP A 69 -25.50 -22.82 37.14
CA ASP A 69 -26.69 -23.16 36.35
C ASP A 69 -27.08 -22.02 35.40
N GLU A 70 -26.97 -20.77 35.83
CA GLU A 70 -27.18 -19.60 34.97
C GLU A 70 -26.14 -19.51 33.86
N VAL A 71 -24.86 -19.75 34.18
CA VAL A 71 -23.78 -19.76 33.19
C VAL A 71 -24.03 -20.84 32.14
N ARG A 72 -24.36 -22.07 32.55
CA ARG A 72 -24.71 -23.16 31.63
C ARG A 72 -25.94 -22.85 30.81
N ALA A 73 -26.98 -22.26 31.41
CA ALA A 73 -28.18 -21.85 30.69
C ALA A 73 -27.87 -20.82 29.60
N ALA A 74 -27.05 -19.80 29.90
CA ALA A 74 -26.61 -18.81 28.93
C ALA A 74 -25.78 -19.42 27.79
N ILE A 75 -24.84 -20.33 28.09
CA ILE A 75 -24.05 -21.06 27.07
C ILE A 75 -24.98 -21.84 26.14
N ARG A 76 -25.89 -22.64 26.70
CA ARG A 76 -26.82 -23.46 25.91
C ARG A 76 -27.75 -22.59 25.06
N ARG A 77 -28.19 -21.46 25.59
CA ARG A 77 -29.03 -20.50 24.86
C ARG A 77 -28.29 -19.89 23.68
N ALA A 78 -27.06 -19.42 23.89
CA ALA A 78 -26.21 -18.88 22.82
C ALA A 78 -26.02 -19.91 21.70
N LYS A 79 -25.70 -21.15 22.06
CA LYS A 79 -25.54 -22.25 21.10
C LYS A 79 -26.83 -22.59 20.36
N ALA A 80 -27.98 -22.55 21.03
CA ALA A 80 -29.27 -22.75 20.39
C ALA A 80 -29.61 -21.65 19.34
N LEU A 81 -29.03 -20.45 19.50
CA LEU A 81 -29.09 -19.37 18.51
C LEU A 81 -27.99 -19.47 17.43
N GLY A 82 -27.20 -20.54 17.44
CA GLY A 82 -26.09 -20.76 16.51
C GLY A 82 -24.86 -19.89 16.78
N LEU A 83 -24.72 -19.35 18.00
CA LEU A 83 -23.54 -18.59 18.41
C LEU A 83 -22.44 -19.52 18.93
N LYS A 84 -21.20 -19.20 18.57
CA LYS A 84 -20.01 -19.73 19.24
C LYS A 84 -19.77 -18.95 20.53
N VAL A 85 -19.24 -19.63 21.54
CA VAL A 85 -19.15 -19.11 22.90
C VAL A 85 -17.69 -19.03 23.35
N CYS A 86 -17.29 -17.81 23.71
CA CYS A 86 -16.14 -17.56 24.55
C CYS A 86 -16.61 -17.42 26.01
N LEU A 87 -16.19 -18.31 26.90
CA LEU A 87 -16.44 -18.13 28.32
C LEU A 87 -15.37 -17.20 28.90
N LYS A 88 -15.80 -16.12 29.56
CA LYS A 88 -14.92 -15.05 30.04
C LYS A 88 -15.12 -14.80 31.54
N PRO A 89 -14.52 -15.64 32.41
CA PRO A 89 -14.45 -15.37 33.85
C PRO A 89 -13.55 -14.16 34.15
N VAL A 90 -14.08 -13.19 34.90
CA VAL A 90 -13.39 -11.94 35.26
C VAL A 90 -13.45 -11.71 36.76
N VAL A 91 -12.37 -11.20 37.37
CA VAL A 91 -12.30 -10.87 38.80
C VAL A 91 -12.26 -9.35 39.01
N ASN A 92 -13.15 -8.80 39.83
CA ASN A 92 -13.24 -7.39 40.22
C ASN A 92 -12.91 -7.22 41.72
N CYS A 93 -12.54 -5.99 42.12
CA CYS A 93 -12.47 -5.63 43.54
C CYS A 93 -13.83 -5.07 44.00
N ALA A 94 -14.35 -5.55 45.13
CA ALA A 94 -15.64 -5.13 45.68
C ALA A 94 -15.63 -3.66 46.14
N ASP A 95 -14.46 -3.12 46.49
CA ASP A 95 -14.26 -1.71 46.85
C ASP A 95 -14.28 -0.74 45.65
N GLY A 96 -14.45 -1.25 44.42
CA GLY A 96 -14.46 -0.46 43.18
C GLY A 96 -13.08 -0.21 42.58
N THR A 97 -12.00 -0.72 43.20
CA THR A 97 -10.67 -0.65 42.62
C THR A 97 -10.60 -1.45 41.31
N TRP A 98 -10.11 -0.82 40.24
CA TRP A 98 -9.95 -1.51 38.95
C TRP A 98 -8.95 -2.67 39.09
N ARG A 99 -9.32 -3.83 38.50
CA ARG A 99 -8.57 -5.09 38.60
C ARG A 99 -7.11 -4.99 38.17
N ALA A 100 -6.78 -4.04 37.28
CA ALA A 100 -5.41 -3.79 36.85
C ALA A 100 -4.48 -3.45 38.01
N HIS A 101 -5.01 -2.96 39.15
CA HIS A 101 -4.26 -2.64 40.36
C HIS A 101 -4.10 -3.81 41.34
N ILE A 102 -4.68 -4.98 41.06
CA ILE A 102 -4.45 -6.18 41.88
C ILE A 102 -2.96 -6.48 41.89
N GLY A 103 -2.34 -6.43 43.07
CA GLY A 103 -0.89 -6.41 43.16
C GLY A 103 -0.36 -6.69 44.54
N PHE A 104 0.75 -7.43 44.57
CA PHE A 104 1.46 -7.87 45.76
C PHE A 104 2.96 -7.63 45.60
N PHE A 105 3.72 -7.73 46.70
CA PHE A 105 5.18 -7.62 46.67
C PHE A 105 5.80 -8.60 45.66
N ALA A 106 6.90 -8.17 45.02
CA ALA A 106 7.56 -8.98 44.02
C ALA A 106 8.17 -10.26 44.59
N ASP A 107 8.73 -10.14 45.80
CA ASP A 107 9.21 -11.25 46.62
C ASP A 107 8.20 -11.56 47.73
N GLU A 108 8.14 -12.82 48.16
CA GLU A 108 7.29 -13.21 49.30
C GLU A 108 7.79 -12.56 50.60
N VAL A 109 6.88 -11.87 51.28
CA VAL A 109 7.14 -11.24 52.58
C VAL A 109 6.33 -11.98 53.65
N PRO A 110 6.97 -12.57 54.68
CA PRO A 110 6.27 -13.31 55.70
C PRO A 110 5.18 -12.49 56.40
N GLY A 111 3.94 -13.00 56.38
CA GLY A 111 2.77 -12.36 57.00
C GLY A 111 2.05 -11.35 56.09
N GLU A 112 2.56 -11.09 54.90
CA GLU A 112 1.91 -10.23 53.90
C GLU A 112 1.22 -11.08 52.81
N PRO A 113 0.10 -10.61 52.23
CA PRO A 113 -0.53 -11.24 51.08
C PRO A 113 0.43 -11.41 49.90
N SER A 114 0.38 -12.59 49.24
CA SER A 114 1.34 -12.95 48.19
C SER A 114 0.70 -13.31 46.85
N TRP A 115 1.50 -13.20 45.77
CA TRP A 115 1.11 -13.70 44.46
C TRP A 115 0.82 -15.21 44.46
N ALA A 116 1.53 -16.00 45.27
CA ALA A 116 1.33 -17.45 45.34
C ALA A 116 -0.06 -17.80 45.88
N GLU A 117 -0.49 -17.14 46.96
CA GLU A 117 -1.82 -17.31 47.54
C GLU A 117 -2.91 -16.85 46.56
N TRP A 118 -2.73 -15.68 45.94
CA TRP A 118 -3.69 -15.17 44.97
C TRP A 118 -3.81 -16.06 43.73
N PHE A 119 -2.70 -16.51 43.14
CA PHE A 119 -2.74 -17.42 41.97
C PHE A 119 -3.30 -18.80 42.32
N ALA A 120 -3.23 -19.25 43.58
CA ALA A 120 -3.91 -20.46 44.01
C ALA A 120 -5.43 -20.27 43.99
N SER A 121 -5.94 -19.15 44.51
CA SER A 121 -7.37 -18.82 44.48
C SER A 121 -7.86 -18.57 43.06
N TYR A 122 -7.14 -17.75 42.29
CA TYR A 122 -7.42 -17.44 40.89
C TYR A 122 -7.37 -18.69 40.00
N GLY A 123 -6.37 -19.56 40.21
CA GLY A 123 -6.29 -20.85 39.53
C GLY A 123 -7.51 -21.73 39.81
N ALA A 124 -8.01 -21.77 41.05
CA ALA A 124 -9.22 -22.52 41.38
C ALA A 124 -10.47 -21.93 40.70
N PHE A 125 -10.59 -20.61 40.64
CA PHE A 125 -11.65 -19.90 39.91
C PHE A 125 -11.62 -20.22 38.42
N ILE A 126 -10.49 -20.02 37.74
CA ILE A 126 -10.36 -20.29 36.30
C ILE A 126 -10.53 -21.79 35.99
N ALA A 127 -9.97 -22.69 36.80
CA ALA A 127 -10.11 -24.14 36.60
C ALA A 127 -11.58 -24.61 36.76
N HIS A 128 -12.36 -23.95 37.62
CA HIS A 128 -13.78 -24.23 37.76
C HIS A 128 -14.54 -23.93 36.46
N TYR A 129 -14.35 -22.73 35.91
CA TYR A 129 -15.00 -22.34 34.66
C TYR A 129 -14.40 -23.02 33.42
N ALA A 130 -13.13 -23.45 33.45
CA ALA A 130 -12.55 -24.30 32.40
C ALA A 130 -13.28 -25.65 32.29
N ARG A 131 -13.66 -26.27 33.42
CA ARG A 131 -14.49 -27.49 33.41
C ARG A 131 -15.88 -27.24 32.85
N ILE A 132 -16.52 -26.14 33.23
CA ILE A 132 -17.83 -25.76 32.66
C ILE A 132 -17.71 -25.53 31.15
N ALA A 133 -16.68 -24.81 30.71
CA ALA A 133 -16.41 -24.57 29.29
C ALA A 133 -16.21 -25.88 28.51
N GLU A 134 -15.46 -26.84 29.06
CA GLU A 134 -15.27 -28.15 28.44
C GLU A 134 -16.59 -28.95 28.38
N GLU A 135 -17.32 -29.03 29.51
CA GLU A 135 -18.55 -29.80 29.61
C GLU A 135 -19.68 -29.27 28.71
N GLU A 136 -19.79 -27.94 28.56
CA GLU A 136 -20.75 -27.30 27.66
C GLU A 136 -20.20 -27.09 26.23
N GLY A 137 -18.93 -27.46 26.02
CA GLY A 137 -18.22 -27.40 24.73
C GLY A 137 -17.98 -26.00 24.19
N CYS A 138 -17.75 -25.00 25.02
CA CYS A 138 -17.40 -23.64 24.60
C CYS A 138 -16.19 -23.67 23.66
N GLU A 139 -16.23 -22.85 22.61
CA GLU A 139 -15.20 -22.79 21.56
C GLU A 139 -13.95 -22.06 22.04
N MET A 140 -14.10 -21.11 22.97
CA MET A 140 -12.99 -20.36 23.54
C MET A 140 -13.14 -20.16 25.06
N LEU A 141 -12.01 -20.08 25.76
CA LEU A 141 -11.90 -19.66 27.16
C LEU A 141 -10.90 -18.51 27.28
N CYS A 142 -11.34 -17.39 27.86
CA CYS A 142 -10.50 -16.26 28.21
C CYS A 142 -10.01 -16.42 29.64
N VAL A 143 -8.72 -16.70 29.85
CA VAL A 143 -8.17 -17.04 31.18
C VAL A 143 -7.83 -15.83 32.04
N GLY A 144 -7.97 -14.63 31.50
CA GLY A 144 -7.80 -13.38 32.24
C GLY A 144 -8.12 -12.16 31.39
N CYS A 145 -8.30 -11.03 32.07
CA CYS A 145 -8.76 -9.78 31.48
C CYS A 145 -8.11 -8.60 32.21
N GLU A 146 -7.32 -7.78 31.52
CA GLU A 146 -6.76 -6.49 31.99
C GLU A 146 -6.02 -6.56 33.35
N MET A 147 -5.31 -7.65 33.63
CA MET A 147 -4.62 -7.84 34.92
C MET A 147 -3.21 -7.23 34.91
N VAL A 148 -3.11 -5.93 34.60
CA VAL A 148 -1.84 -5.23 34.26
C VAL A 148 -0.68 -5.50 35.23
N GLN A 149 -0.91 -5.40 36.55
CA GLN A 149 0.16 -5.67 37.54
C GLN A 149 0.53 -7.16 37.65
N ALA A 150 -0.36 -8.07 37.24
CA ALA A 150 -0.12 -9.50 37.20
C ALA A 150 0.56 -9.96 35.90
N ASP A 151 0.55 -9.17 34.82
CA ASP A 151 1.11 -9.55 33.50
C ASP A 151 2.57 -10.01 33.59
N ALA A 152 3.35 -9.39 34.49
CA ALA A 152 4.76 -9.70 34.72
C ALA A 152 5.00 -11.06 35.42
N ARG A 153 3.95 -11.74 35.91
CA ARG A 153 4.03 -13.04 36.62
C ARG A 153 4.03 -14.21 35.65
N GLU A 154 5.00 -14.19 34.74
CA GLU A 154 5.11 -15.13 33.61
C GLU A 154 5.03 -16.60 34.05
N ALA A 155 5.80 -16.99 35.07
CA ALA A 155 5.86 -18.38 35.53
C ALA A 155 4.49 -18.87 36.04
N GLN A 156 3.77 -17.99 36.75
CA GLN A 156 2.44 -18.28 37.29
C GLN A 156 1.39 -18.36 36.17
N TRP A 157 1.41 -17.44 35.21
CA TRP A 157 0.52 -17.48 34.04
C TRP A 157 0.73 -18.74 33.20
N ARG A 158 1.98 -19.09 32.89
CA ARG A 158 2.31 -20.32 32.15
C ARG A 158 1.82 -21.56 32.87
N LYS A 159 2.00 -21.63 34.20
CA LYS A 159 1.47 -22.72 35.02
C LYS A 159 -0.06 -22.78 34.95
N LEU A 160 -0.74 -21.65 35.15
CA LEU A 160 -2.20 -21.57 35.09
C LEU A 160 -2.74 -22.02 33.73
N ILE A 161 -2.13 -21.56 32.64
CA ILE A 161 -2.50 -21.95 31.28
C ILE A 161 -2.28 -23.46 31.07
N ALA A 162 -1.17 -24.02 31.56
CA ALA A 162 -0.92 -25.46 31.49
C ALA A 162 -1.99 -26.27 32.28
N ASP A 163 -2.37 -25.80 33.47
CA ASP A 163 -3.44 -26.42 34.27
C ASP A 163 -4.80 -26.33 33.56
N VAL A 164 -5.10 -25.20 32.92
CA VAL A 164 -6.30 -25.02 32.08
C VAL A 164 -6.30 -26.00 30.91
N ARG A 165 -5.17 -26.19 30.22
CA ARG A 165 -5.06 -27.15 29.10
C ARG A 165 -5.26 -28.60 29.52
N ALA A 166 -5.02 -28.93 30.77
CA ALA A 166 -5.34 -30.26 31.30
C ALA A 166 -6.86 -30.47 31.50
N LEU A 167 -7.65 -29.38 31.54
CA LEU A 167 -9.08 -29.40 31.83
C LEU A 167 -9.95 -29.01 30.62
N TYR A 168 -9.40 -28.27 29.67
CA TYR A 168 -10.12 -27.66 28.56
C TYR A 168 -9.35 -27.81 27.25
N SER A 169 -10.05 -28.31 26.23
CA SER A 169 -9.48 -28.68 24.93
C SER A 169 -9.66 -27.62 23.84
N GLY A 170 -10.52 -26.62 24.05
CA GLY A 170 -10.77 -25.54 23.10
C GLY A 170 -9.72 -24.44 23.09
N ILE A 171 -10.04 -23.32 22.43
CA ILE A 171 -9.10 -22.21 22.24
C ILE A 171 -8.90 -21.44 23.55
N VAL A 172 -7.65 -21.23 23.95
CA VAL A 172 -7.31 -20.43 25.13
C VAL A 172 -6.73 -19.09 24.70
N THR A 173 -7.25 -18.01 25.29
CA THR A 173 -6.76 -16.64 25.10
C THR A 173 -6.61 -15.89 26.42
N TYR A 174 -5.90 -14.76 26.39
CA TYR A 174 -5.82 -13.78 27.45
C TYR A 174 -6.15 -12.41 26.89
N ASN A 175 -7.04 -11.66 27.54
CA ASN A 175 -7.39 -10.30 27.14
C ASN A 175 -6.50 -9.29 27.86
N CYS A 176 -5.43 -8.82 27.23
CA CYS A 176 -4.59 -7.77 27.83
C CYS A 176 -5.27 -6.39 27.72
N ASP A 177 -4.91 -5.45 28.61
CA ASP A 177 -5.35 -4.05 28.44
C ASP A 177 -4.64 -3.41 27.24
N LYS A 178 -5.25 -2.37 26.66
CA LYS A 178 -4.61 -1.50 25.66
C LYS A 178 -3.21 -1.09 26.11
N TYR A 179 -2.30 -0.98 25.16
CA TYR A 179 -0.89 -0.61 25.40
C TYR A 179 -0.05 -1.65 26.17
N GLN A 180 -0.57 -2.85 26.44
CA GLN A 180 0.21 -3.94 27.06
C GLN A 180 0.66 -5.02 26.06
N GLU A 181 0.18 -4.99 24.80
CA GLU A 181 0.40 -6.07 23.83
C GLU A 181 1.88 -6.43 23.64
N ASP A 182 2.77 -5.43 23.65
CA ASP A 182 4.22 -5.58 23.47
C ASP A 182 4.99 -5.89 24.77
N ARG A 183 4.30 -5.90 25.91
CA ARG A 183 4.90 -6.12 27.25
C ARG A 183 4.75 -7.55 27.74
N LEU A 184 3.76 -8.29 27.25
CA LEU A 184 3.57 -9.69 27.61
C LEU A 184 4.63 -10.57 26.95
N ALA A 185 5.40 -11.29 27.77
CA ALA A 185 6.47 -12.18 27.33
C ALA A 185 6.00 -13.62 27.02
N TRP A 186 4.72 -13.92 27.23
CA TRP A 186 4.18 -15.28 27.26
C TRP A 186 3.02 -15.53 26.29
N TRP A 187 2.87 -14.70 25.25
CA TRP A 187 1.88 -14.92 24.18
C TRP A 187 2.00 -16.29 23.51
N ASP A 188 3.19 -16.91 23.55
CA ASP A 188 3.42 -18.26 23.03
C ASP A 188 2.59 -19.34 23.75
N ALA A 189 2.18 -19.10 25.02
CA ALA A 189 1.43 -20.06 25.84
C ALA A 189 -0.07 -20.13 25.50
N VAL A 190 -0.64 -19.10 24.88
CA VAL A 190 -2.05 -19.06 24.45
C VAL A 190 -2.18 -19.37 22.95
N ASP A 191 -3.39 -19.68 22.46
CA ASP A 191 -3.58 -19.99 21.03
C ASP A 191 -3.67 -18.74 20.16
N VAL A 192 -4.35 -17.71 20.68
CA VAL A 192 -4.71 -16.47 20.00
C VAL A 192 -4.35 -15.29 20.88
N ILE A 193 -3.88 -14.20 20.28
CA ILE A 193 -3.60 -12.95 20.97
C ILE A 193 -4.90 -12.15 21.02
N SER A 194 -5.26 -11.61 22.19
CA SER A 194 -6.41 -10.71 22.29
C SER A 194 -6.15 -9.53 23.21
N SER A 195 -6.77 -8.39 22.88
CA SER A 195 -6.60 -7.14 23.61
C SER A 195 -7.91 -6.37 23.75
N SER A 196 -8.00 -5.54 24.79
CA SER A 196 -9.02 -4.51 24.96
C SER A 196 -8.67 -3.27 24.12
N GLY A 197 -9.31 -3.11 22.96
CA GLY A 197 -9.11 -2.03 22.00
C GLY A 197 -9.93 -0.78 22.30
N TYR A 198 -9.59 -0.06 23.36
CA TYR A 198 -10.21 1.25 23.68
C TYR A 198 -9.27 2.40 23.31
N TYR A 199 -9.14 2.69 22.03
CA TYR A 199 -8.25 3.73 21.50
C TYR A 199 -9.02 4.99 21.11
N PRO A 200 -8.52 6.20 21.44
CA PRO A 200 -9.14 7.43 20.96
C PRO A 200 -9.37 7.41 19.44
N VAL A 201 -10.49 7.99 18.99
CA VAL A 201 -10.97 7.88 17.60
C VAL A 201 -9.92 8.24 16.53
N GLY A 202 -8.99 9.15 16.82
CA GLY A 202 -7.92 9.56 15.92
C GLY A 202 -6.62 8.75 16.02
N GLU A 203 -6.54 7.75 16.89
CA GLU A 203 -5.30 7.01 17.17
C GLU A 203 -5.29 5.57 16.65
N TRP A 204 -6.42 5.07 16.12
CA TRP A 204 -6.54 3.67 15.67
C TRP A 204 -5.41 3.21 14.75
N GLU A 205 -5.08 3.96 13.69
CA GLU A 205 -4.02 3.61 12.73
C GLU A 205 -2.67 3.40 13.44
N ALA A 206 -2.25 4.37 14.27
CA ALA A 206 -0.97 4.31 14.98
C ALA A 206 -0.91 3.13 15.97
N GLN A 207 -2.03 2.81 16.61
CA GLN A 207 -2.09 1.69 17.56
C GLN A 207 -2.14 0.34 16.85
N LEU A 208 -2.80 0.25 15.71
CA LEU A 208 -2.76 -0.94 14.86
C LEU A 208 -1.33 -1.21 14.38
N ASP A 209 -0.59 -0.19 13.94
CA ASP A 209 0.81 -0.36 13.53
C ASP A 209 1.69 -0.89 14.68
N ARG A 210 1.48 -0.40 15.91
CA ARG A 210 2.17 -0.89 17.12
C ARG A 210 1.85 -2.38 17.38
N ILE A 211 0.58 -2.76 17.30
CA ILE A 211 0.12 -4.13 17.58
C ILE A 211 0.59 -5.09 16.48
N GLU A 212 0.61 -4.66 15.22
CA GLU A 212 1.04 -5.49 14.09
C GLU A 212 2.46 -6.05 14.30
N ALA A 213 3.37 -5.26 14.88
CA ALA A 213 4.71 -5.72 15.21
C ALA A 213 4.70 -6.91 16.19
N VAL A 214 3.79 -6.90 17.17
CA VAL A 214 3.61 -8.00 18.13
C VAL A 214 3.01 -9.22 17.44
N VAL A 215 1.96 -9.03 16.65
CA VAL A 215 1.27 -10.12 15.93
C VAL A 215 2.22 -10.82 14.97
N ARG A 216 3.00 -10.06 14.19
CA ARG A 216 4.03 -10.60 13.27
C ARG A 216 5.13 -11.34 14.03
N LYS A 217 5.59 -10.81 15.17
CA LYS A 217 6.63 -11.45 16.00
C LYS A 217 6.21 -12.83 16.49
N HIS A 218 4.96 -12.98 16.91
CA HIS A 218 4.47 -14.24 17.49
C HIS A 218 3.84 -15.18 16.45
N GLY A 219 3.46 -14.68 15.28
CA GLY A 219 2.84 -15.48 14.21
C GLY A 219 1.52 -16.13 14.64
N LYS A 220 0.79 -15.46 15.55
CA LYS A 220 -0.48 -15.94 16.10
C LYS A 220 -1.65 -15.13 15.57
N PRO A 221 -2.86 -15.70 15.52
CA PRO A 221 -4.06 -14.96 15.15
C PRO A 221 -4.36 -13.87 16.21
N PHE A 222 -5.06 -12.82 15.81
CA PHE A 222 -5.36 -11.66 16.67
C PHE A 222 -6.80 -11.18 16.50
N PHE A 223 -7.44 -10.81 17.61
CA PHE A 223 -8.70 -10.07 17.61
C PHE A 223 -8.83 -9.18 18.85
N PHE A 224 -9.73 -8.20 18.80
CA PHE A 224 -10.04 -7.40 19.99
C PHE A 224 -11.11 -8.09 20.84
N MET A 225 -10.76 -8.56 22.03
CA MET A 225 -11.72 -9.21 22.94
C MET A 225 -12.62 -8.20 23.66
N GLU A 226 -12.25 -6.93 23.66
CA GLU A 226 -13.14 -5.84 23.98
C GLU A 226 -12.88 -4.68 23.03
N ALA A 227 -13.93 -4.06 22.51
CA ALA A 227 -13.84 -2.80 21.80
C ALA A 227 -15.20 -2.11 21.84
N GLY A 228 -15.22 -0.81 22.11
CA GLY A 228 -16.45 -0.05 22.18
C GLY A 228 -16.22 1.37 22.65
N CYS A 229 -17.29 2.15 22.70
CA CYS A 229 -17.29 3.51 23.19
C CYS A 229 -18.66 3.79 23.83
N PRO A 230 -18.73 4.41 25.03
CA PRO A 230 -19.99 4.88 25.57
C PRO A 230 -20.65 5.92 24.67
N SER A 231 -21.98 6.01 24.69
CA SER A 231 -22.71 7.03 23.94
C SER A 231 -22.85 8.33 24.74
N ARG A 232 -21.73 8.98 25.07
CA ARG A 232 -21.67 10.33 25.67
C ARG A 232 -20.79 11.26 24.85
N VAL A 233 -21.11 12.56 24.89
CA VAL A 233 -20.23 13.59 24.32
C VAL A 233 -18.82 13.50 24.93
N GLY A 234 -17.81 13.40 24.08
CA GLY A 234 -16.39 13.29 24.46
C GLY A 234 -15.87 11.86 24.67
N SER A 235 -16.74 10.84 24.68
CA SER A 235 -16.35 9.44 24.90
C SER A 235 -15.42 8.91 23.82
N SER A 236 -15.55 9.38 22.59
CA SER A 236 -14.70 8.95 21.47
C SER A 236 -13.21 9.29 21.68
N LEU A 237 -12.90 10.24 22.56
CA LEU A 237 -11.53 10.60 22.94
C LEU A 237 -11.01 9.82 24.15
N LYS A 238 -11.90 9.19 24.92
CA LYS A 238 -11.59 8.39 26.12
C LYS A 238 -12.52 7.18 26.21
N PRO A 239 -12.46 6.27 25.23
CA PRO A 239 -13.50 5.24 25.05
C PRO A 239 -13.55 4.18 26.15
N ASN A 240 -12.58 4.16 27.08
CA ASN A 240 -12.57 3.24 28.23
C ASN A 240 -13.09 3.87 29.54
N ASP A 241 -13.32 5.18 29.59
CA ASP A 241 -13.65 5.87 30.85
C ASP A 241 -15.17 5.86 31.12
N TRP A 242 -15.60 4.90 31.94
CA TRP A 242 -16.98 4.76 32.39
C TRP A 242 -17.48 5.95 33.23
N SER A 243 -16.57 6.70 33.84
CA SER A 243 -16.89 7.82 34.73
C SER A 243 -16.93 9.17 34.01
N LEU A 244 -16.64 9.19 32.71
CA LEU A 244 -16.56 10.42 31.93
C LEU A 244 -17.91 11.17 31.94
N PRO A 245 -17.97 12.41 32.46
CA PRO A 245 -19.19 13.19 32.42
C PRO A 245 -19.48 13.67 30.98
N GLY A 246 -20.70 13.47 30.51
CA GLY A 246 -21.13 13.95 29.19
C GLY A 246 -22.62 13.74 28.98
N ALA A 247 -23.24 14.52 28.08
CA ALA A 247 -24.63 14.30 27.68
C ALA A 247 -24.73 13.07 26.76
N PRO A 248 -25.86 12.32 26.77
CA PRO A 248 -26.08 11.22 25.84
C PRO A 248 -25.86 11.65 24.38
N SER A 249 -25.12 10.85 23.61
CA SER A 249 -24.83 11.07 22.19
C SER A 249 -24.60 9.75 21.46
N GLY A 250 -25.68 9.18 20.90
CA GLY A 250 -25.60 8.00 20.03
C GLY A 250 -24.81 8.25 18.74
N GLU A 251 -24.80 9.49 18.25
CA GLU A 251 -24.03 9.91 17.07
C GLU A 251 -22.52 9.89 17.32
N GLU A 252 -22.07 10.20 18.53
CA GLU A 252 -20.64 10.10 18.85
C GLU A 252 -20.16 8.65 18.91
N GLN A 253 -20.98 7.79 19.52
CA GLN A 253 -20.72 6.35 19.51
C GLN A 253 -20.69 5.81 18.07
N ALA A 254 -21.63 6.21 17.21
CA ALA A 254 -21.66 5.82 15.80
C ALA A 254 -20.38 6.19 15.05
N ARG A 255 -19.93 7.46 15.15
CA ARG A 255 -18.68 7.92 14.52
C ARG A 255 -17.45 7.14 15.02
N TYR A 256 -17.43 6.77 16.29
CA TYR A 256 -16.36 5.95 16.84
C TYR A 256 -16.31 4.57 16.19
N TYR A 257 -17.46 3.88 16.09
CA TYR A 257 -17.53 2.57 15.42
C TYR A 257 -17.14 2.64 13.95
N GLU A 258 -17.57 3.67 13.21
CA GLU A 258 -17.16 3.88 11.81
C GLU A 258 -15.63 4.03 11.68
N ALA A 259 -15.02 4.88 12.51
CA ALA A 259 -13.58 5.09 12.49
C ALA A 259 -12.80 3.82 12.85
N MET A 260 -13.19 3.14 13.93
CA MET A 260 -12.60 1.88 14.37
C MET A 260 -12.68 0.81 13.28
N PHE A 261 -13.87 0.59 12.72
CA PHE A 261 -14.08 -0.41 11.68
C PHE A 261 -13.35 -0.07 10.39
N SER A 262 -13.30 1.20 10.00
CA SER A 262 -12.56 1.65 8.82
C SER A 262 -11.06 1.40 8.97
N ALA A 263 -10.48 1.75 10.11
CA ALA A 263 -9.05 1.53 10.38
C ALA A 263 -8.72 0.03 10.44
N CYS A 264 -9.48 -0.74 11.21
CA CYS A 264 -9.23 -2.18 11.37
C CYS A 264 -9.45 -2.97 10.08
N ARG A 265 -10.41 -2.58 9.23
CA ARG A 265 -10.67 -3.26 7.94
C ARG A 265 -9.48 -3.18 6.98
N GLN A 266 -8.62 -2.18 7.12
CA GLN A 266 -7.39 -2.05 6.33
C GLN A 266 -6.28 -3.00 6.82
N ARG A 267 -6.48 -3.75 7.91
CA ARG A 267 -5.47 -4.62 8.53
C ARG A 267 -5.95 -6.08 8.53
N PRO A 268 -5.58 -6.89 7.52
CA PRO A 268 -6.04 -8.28 7.39
C PRO A 268 -5.72 -9.20 8.58
N TRP A 269 -4.73 -8.83 9.40
CA TRP A 269 -4.36 -9.57 10.61
C TRP A 269 -5.33 -9.35 11.79
N VAL A 270 -6.22 -8.35 11.73
CA VAL A 270 -7.29 -8.13 12.70
C VAL A 270 -8.48 -9.02 12.34
N GLN A 271 -8.65 -10.11 13.07
CA GLN A 271 -9.68 -11.13 12.77
C GLN A 271 -11.02 -10.88 13.49
N GLY A 272 -11.33 -9.63 13.82
CA GLY A 272 -12.62 -9.22 14.34
C GLY A 272 -12.60 -8.75 15.80
N PHE A 273 -13.78 -8.77 16.43
CA PHE A 273 -14.06 -8.11 17.69
C PHE A 273 -15.06 -8.88 18.54
N MET A 274 -14.92 -8.81 19.86
CA MET A 274 -16.02 -8.99 20.81
C MET A 274 -16.41 -7.60 21.33
N LEU A 275 -17.41 -6.98 20.71
CA LEU A 275 -17.77 -5.60 21.06
C LEU A 275 -18.30 -5.48 22.48
N TRP A 276 -18.05 -4.33 23.11
CA TRP A 276 -18.37 -4.06 24.50
C TRP A 276 -19.47 -2.99 24.62
N ASP A 277 -20.55 -3.19 25.38
CA ASP A 277 -21.11 -4.45 25.90
C ASP A 277 -22.63 -4.52 25.67
N TRP A 278 -23.18 -5.72 25.80
CA TRP A 278 -24.60 -6.02 25.65
C TRP A 278 -25.16 -6.64 26.94
N PRO A 279 -26.01 -5.94 27.71
CA PRO A 279 -26.43 -6.40 29.03
C PRO A 279 -27.47 -7.53 28.93
N ALA A 280 -27.52 -8.39 29.95
CA ALA A 280 -28.52 -9.47 30.03
C ALA A 280 -29.96 -8.93 30.11
N LYS A 281 -30.13 -7.70 30.61
CA LYS A 281 -31.39 -6.97 30.58
C LYS A 281 -31.22 -5.70 29.75
N LEU A 282 -31.87 -5.65 28.58
CA LEU A 282 -31.93 -4.44 27.76
C LEU A 282 -32.88 -3.41 28.37
N TYR A 283 -32.57 -2.13 28.17
CA TYR A 283 -33.50 -1.03 28.38
C TYR A 283 -34.58 -1.00 27.28
N ASP A 284 -35.66 -0.24 27.48
CA ASP A 284 -36.68 -0.08 26.43
C ASP A 284 -36.11 0.72 25.26
N ALA A 285 -36.40 0.32 24.02
CA ALA A 285 -35.92 1.02 22.84
C ALA A 285 -36.34 2.50 22.81
N SER A 286 -37.47 2.88 23.44
CA SER A 286 -37.87 4.28 23.57
C SER A 286 -36.90 5.13 24.39
N ASP A 287 -36.13 4.49 25.27
CA ASP A 287 -35.20 5.15 26.19
C ASP A 287 -33.77 5.24 25.61
N ALA A 288 -33.53 4.65 24.43
CA ALA A 288 -32.21 4.57 23.80
C ALA A 288 -31.56 5.94 23.60
N TYR A 289 -32.35 6.97 23.28
CA TYR A 289 -31.86 8.34 23.09
C TYR A 289 -31.25 8.95 24.37
N GLY A 290 -31.78 8.56 25.54
CA GLY A 290 -31.29 9.03 26.85
C GLY A 290 -30.25 8.11 27.46
N ASN A 291 -30.06 6.91 26.93
CA ASN A 291 -29.04 5.98 27.42
C ASN A 291 -27.65 6.43 26.97
N ASP A 292 -26.74 6.56 27.92
CA ASP A 292 -25.42 7.11 27.71
C ASP A 292 -24.29 6.06 27.82
N ASP A 293 -24.67 4.79 27.98
CA ASP A 293 -23.76 3.67 28.21
C ASP A 293 -23.23 3.05 26.91
N TYR A 294 -22.43 1.98 27.00
CA TYR A 294 -21.84 1.27 25.86
C TYR A 294 -22.85 0.54 24.98
N CYS A 295 -23.90 -0.05 25.55
CA CYS A 295 -24.88 -0.83 24.80
C CYS A 295 -25.49 -0.01 23.67
N MET A 296 -25.42 -0.51 22.43
CA MET A 296 -25.89 0.19 21.23
C MET A 296 -27.35 -0.08 20.88
N TYR A 297 -28.09 -0.86 21.68
CA TYR A 297 -29.48 -1.23 21.39
C TYR A 297 -30.39 -0.01 21.19
N GLY A 298 -31.03 0.10 20.03
CA GLY A 298 -31.87 1.24 19.65
C GLY A 298 -31.10 2.54 19.35
N LYS A 299 -29.76 2.53 19.34
CA LYS A 299 -28.90 3.70 19.05
C LYS A 299 -28.40 3.66 17.59
N PRO A 300 -27.96 4.80 17.02
CA PRO A 300 -27.44 4.85 15.64
C PRO A 300 -26.30 3.85 15.36
N ALA A 301 -25.44 3.59 16.35
CA ALA A 301 -24.36 2.61 16.24
C ALA A 301 -24.83 1.16 15.97
N GLU A 302 -26.06 0.80 16.32
CA GLU A 302 -26.62 -0.53 16.05
C GLU A 302 -26.63 -0.85 14.54
N ALA A 303 -27.01 0.12 13.71
CA ALA A 303 -27.05 -0.06 12.26
C ALA A 303 -25.66 -0.25 11.68
N ILE A 304 -24.68 0.54 12.13
CA ILE A 304 -23.28 0.44 11.70
C ILE A 304 -22.70 -0.94 12.01
N VAL A 305 -22.95 -1.45 13.23
CA VAL A 305 -22.49 -2.80 13.63
C VAL A 305 -23.17 -3.87 12.78
N ARG A 306 -24.48 -3.77 12.55
CA ARG A 306 -25.24 -4.71 11.71
C ARG A 306 -24.72 -4.73 10.27
N ASP A 307 -24.47 -3.57 9.68
CA ASP A 307 -23.95 -3.44 8.32
C ASP A 307 -22.53 -3.99 8.21
N TYR A 308 -21.71 -3.80 9.24
CA TYR A 308 -20.36 -4.36 9.30
C TYR A 308 -20.37 -5.90 9.42
N TYR A 309 -21.24 -6.47 10.24
CA TYR A 309 -21.32 -7.93 10.44
C TYR A 309 -22.03 -8.68 9.30
N SER A 310 -23.01 -8.06 8.64
CA SER A 310 -23.82 -8.70 7.58
C SER A 310 -23.18 -8.73 6.18
N ASN A 311 -22.12 -7.96 5.91
CA ASN A 311 -21.49 -7.89 4.59
C ASN A 311 -20.41 -8.97 4.38
N GLU A 312 -20.84 -10.18 4.00
CA GLU A 312 -19.96 -11.30 3.70
C GLU A 312 -19.33 -11.22 2.29
N SER A 313 -20.07 -10.69 1.30
CA SER A 313 -19.60 -10.56 -0.10
C SER A 313 -18.46 -9.56 -0.28
N LEU A 314 -18.47 -8.44 0.45
CA LEU A 314 -17.38 -7.45 0.40
C LEU A 314 -16.05 -8.01 0.94
N ARG A 315 -16.07 -9.09 1.72
CA ARG A 315 -14.87 -9.70 2.32
C ARG A 315 -14.22 -10.74 1.40
N GLU A 316 -15.03 -11.50 0.66
CA GLU A 316 -14.54 -12.40 -0.39
C GLU A 316 -13.88 -11.60 -1.51
N ASP A 317 -14.52 -10.50 -1.94
CA ASP A 317 -13.97 -9.58 -2.94
C ASP A 317 -12.62 -8.98 -2.47
N GLN A 318 -12.50 -8.60 -1.19
CA GLN A 318 -11.25 -8.05 -0.64
C GLN A 318 -10.14 -9.09 -0.49
N ALA A 319 -10.46 -10.33 -0.11
CA ALA A 319 -9.48 -11.40 -0.06
C ALA A 319 -8.99 -11.77 -1.46
N GLU A 320 -9.88 -11.75 -2.46
CA GLU A 320 -9.54 -11.96 -3.87
C GLU A 320 -8.67 -10.82 -4.41
N LEU A 321 -9.02 -9.56 -4.15
CA LEU A 321 -8.22 -8.39 -4.50
C LEU A 321 -6.83 -8.41 -3.84
N ALA A 322 -6.75 -8.77 -2.55
CA ALA A 322 -5.49 -8.88 -1.83
C ALA A 322 -4.61 -10.02 -2.39
N ALA A 323 -5.20 -11.17 -2.71
CA ALA A 323 -4.49 -12.29 -3.34
C ALA A 323 -4.02 -11.93 -4.76
N GLU A 324 -4.86 -11.22 -5.52
CA GLU A 324 -4.52 -10.73 -6.85
C GLU A 324 -3.39 -9.70 -6.80
N ARG A 325 -3.43 -8.76 -5.86
CA ARG A 325 -2.37 -7.79 -5.62
C ARG A 325 -1.05 -8.48 -5.31
N GLU A 326 -1.06 -9.45 -4.40
CA GLU A 326 0.17 -10.15 -4.02
C GLU A 326 0.74 -10.97 -5.19
N ARG A 327 -0.12 -11.61 -5.99
CA ARG A 327 0.29 -12.28 -7.23
C ARG A 327 0.97 -11.31 -8.19
N TRP A 328 0.35 -10.17 -8.46
CA TRP A 328 0.89 -9.14 -9.34
C TRP A 328 2.21 -8.56 -8.84
N ARG A 329 2.27 -8.23 -7.54
CA ARG A 329 3.50 -7.77 -6.88
C ARG A 329 4.63 -8.77 -7.08
N SER A 330 4.38 -10.05 -6.79
CA SER A 330 5.39 -11.10 -6.93
C SER A 330 5.87 -11.27 -8.38
N GLU A 331 4.94 -11.26 -9.35
CA GLU A 331 5.29 -11.37 -10.77
C GLU A 331 6.12 -10.18 -11.26
N LEU A 332 5.74 -8.95 -10.90
CA LEU A 332 6.44 -7.72 -11.27
C LEU A 332 7.82 -7.63 -10.61
N GLU A 333 7.94 -7.98 -9.33
CA GLU A 333 9.23 -8.03 -8.64
C GLU A 333 10.16 -9.05 -9.28
N GLN A 334 9.64 -10.23 -9.63
CA GLN A 334 10.43 -11.26 -10.30
C GLN A 334 10.90 -10.78 -11.68
N GLU A 335 10.01 -10.20 -12.47
CA GLU A 335 10.34 -9.66 -13.80
C GLU A 335 11.39 -8.54 -13.69
N LEU A 336 11.20 -7.59 -12.78
CA LEU A 336 12.12 -6.48 -12.57
C LEU A 336 13.51 -6.97 -12.14
N LYS A 337 13.59 -7.72 -11.03
CA LYS A 337 14.88 -8.07 -10.42
C LYS A 337 15.60 -9.19 -11.18
N SER A 338 14.88 -10.25 -11.52
CA SER A 338 15.50 -11.46 -12.05
C SER A 338 15.69 -11.40 -13.57
N ASN A 339 14.73 -10.79 -14.29
CA ASN A 339 14.79 -10.67 -15.74
C ASN A 339 15.48 -9.36 -16.17
N ILE A 340 14.84 -8.21 -15.95
CA ILE A 340 15.28 -6.92 -16.49
C ILE A 340 16.60 -6.48 -15.87
N LEU A 341 16.63 -6.12 -14.58
CA LEU A 341 17.86 -5.66 -13.91
C LEU A 341 18.95 -6.73 -13.96
N GLY A 342 18.57 -7.99 -13.75
CA GLY A 342 19.46 -9.13 -13.85
C GLY A 342 20.15 -9.26 -15.22
N PHE A 343 19.44 -9.02 -16.32
CA PHE A 343 20.01 -9.03 -17.67
C PHE A 343 21.08 -7.95 -17.82
N TRP A 344 20.75 -6.71 -17.44
CA TRP A 344 21.66 -5.57 -17.60
C TRP A 344 22.91 -5.68 -16.70
N ILE A 345 22.77 -6.24 -15.50
CA ILE A 345 23.90 -6.57 -14.62
C ILE A 345 24.83 -7.61 -15.27
N ARG A 346 24.27 -8.66 -15.88
CA ARG A 346 25.05 -9.79 -16.39
C ARG A 346 25.68 -9.56 -17.76
N HIS A 347 25.01 -8.82 -18.64
CA HIS A 347 25.33 -8.84 -20.08
C HIS A 347 25.74 -7.48 -20.66
N ALA A 348 25.36 -6.36 -20.03
CA ALA A 348 25.51 -5.04 -20.65
C ALA A 348 26.76 -4.25 -20.20
N GLN A 349 27.51 -4.74 -19.21
CA GLN A 349 28.71 -4.06 -18.73
C GLN A 349 29.86 -4.18 -19.74
N ASP A 350 30.53 -3.06 -20.03
CA ASP A 350 31.74 -3.04 -20.86
C ASP A 350 32.99 -2.94 -19.96
N ASP A 351 33.61 -4.08 -19.66
CA ASP A 351 34.80 -4.12 -18.80
C ASP A 351 36.09 -3.67 -19.49
N LYS A 352 36.08 -3.57 -20.81
CA LYS A 352 37.26 -3.15 -21.58
C LYS A 352 37.41 -1.64 -21.57
N HIS A 353 36.32 -0.92 -21.82
CA HIS A 353 36.35 0.54 -21.87
C HIS A 353 35.68 1.17 -20.65
N GLY A 354 34.95 0.43 -19.83
CA GLY A 354 34.14 0.97 -18.72
C GLY A 354 32.76 1.43 -19.20
N GLY A 355 31.83 1.59 -18.25
CA GLY A 355 30.43 1.84 -18.56
C GLY A 355 29.74 0.62 -19.17
N PHE A 356 28.94 0.84 -20.20
CA PHE A 356 28.08 -0.17 -20.82
C PHE A 356 28.37 -0.33 -22.29
N VAL A 357 28.12 -1.52 -22.84
CA VAL A 357 28.26 -1.80 -24.28
C VAL A 357 27.21 -1.00 -25.07
N GLY A 358 27.57 -0.57 -26.27
CA GLY A 358 26.69 0.25 -27.12
C GLY A 358 25.57 -0.53 -27.79
N GLU A 359 25.78 -1.82 -28.06
CA GLU A 359 24.80 -2.70 -28.72
C GLU A 359 24.98 -4.17 -28.30
N ILE A 360 23.85 -4.84 -28.06
CA ILE A 360 23.71 -6.30 -27.94
C ILE A 360 22.64 -6.72 -28.94
N ARG A 361 22.94 -7.67 -29.82
CA ARG A 361 21.98 -8.19 -30.81
C ARG A 361 20.96 -9.14 -30.20
N ASP A 362 19.90 -9.44 -30.94
CA ASP A 362 18.87 -10.43 -30.56
C ASP A 362 19.46 -11.82 -30.25
N ASP A 363 20.53 -12.22 -30.93
CA ASP A 363 21.27 -13.46 -30.71
C ASP A 363 22.29 -13.42 -29.56
N MET A 364 22.25 -12.36 -28.73
CA MET A 364 23.17 -12.11 -27.61
C MET A 364 24.62 -11.78 -28.01
N THR A 365 24.90 -11.55 -29.30
CA THR A 365 26.21 -11.06 -29.73
C THR A 365 26.42 -9.63 -29.26
N ILE A 366 27.49 -9.40 -28.48
CA ILE A 366 27.95 -8.06 -28.08
C ILE A 366 28.77 -7.44 -29.21
N VAL A 367 28.37 -6.24 -29.66
CA VAL A 367 29.13 -5.46 -30.66
C VAL A 367 30.11 -4.55 -29.91
N ALA A 368 31.32 -5.05 -29.69
CA ALA A 368 32.30 -4.45 -28.77
C ALA A 368 32.79 -3.04 -29.16
N ASP A 369 32.66 -2.67 -30.43
CA ASP A 369 33.04 -1.38 -31.00
C ASP A 369 31.86 -0.49 -31.40
N ALA A 370 30.63 -0.87 -31.01
CA ALA A 370 29.45 -0.04 -31.22
C ALA A 370 29.57 1.31 -30.50
N ASP A 371 29.07 2.35 -31.16
CA ASP A 371 28.91 3.67 -30.57
C ASP A 371 27.99 3.60 -29.34
N LYS A 372 28.32 4.38 -28.31
CA LYS A 372 27.56 4.52 -27.09
C LYS A 372 26.68 5.75 -27.20
N GLY A 373 25.37 5.55 -27.14
CA GLY A 373 24.39 6.64 -27.15
C GLY A 373 24.23 7.31 -25.78
N LEU A 374 24.03 8.63 -25.79
CA LEU A 374 23.77 9.40 -24.56
C LEU A 374 22.50 8.91 -23.84
N VAL A 375 21.42 8.72 -24.59
CA VAL A 375 20.11 8.29 -24.07
C VAL A 375 20.22 6.95 -23.37
N LEU A 376 20.86 5.96 -24.00
CA LEU A 376 21.10 4.64 -23.41
C LEU A 376 21.78 4.76 -22.04
N ASN A 377 22.89 5.48 -21.96
CA ASN A 377 23.67 5.58 -20.72
C ASN A 377 22.94 6.36 -19.63
N ALA A 378 22.24 7.45 -19.99
CA ALA A 378 21.41 8.19 -19.04
C ALA A 378 20.25 7.34 -18.51
N ARG A 379 19.58 6.58 -19.38
CA ARG A 379 18.48 5.68 -18.99
C ARG A 379 18.96 4.53 -18.09
N ILE A 380 20.14 3.96 -18.35
CA ILE A 380 20.75 2.97 -17.44
C ILE A 380 21.04 3.59 -16.06
N LEU A 381 21.63 4.80 -16.02
CA LEU A 381 21.87 5.52 -14.78
C LEU A 381 20.58 5.72 -13.99
N TRP A 382 19.54 6.23 -14.65
CA TRP A 382 18.24 6.44 -14.01
C TRP A 382 17.68 5.12 -13.46
N THR A 383 17.67 4.05 -14.25
CA THR A 383 17.08 2.77 -13.82
C THR A 383 17.75 2.22 -12.57
N PHE A 384 19.08 2.18 -12.54
CA PHE A 384 19.80 1.62 -11.40
C PHE A 384 19.80 2.56 -10.19
N ALA A 385 19.79 3.88 -10.38
CA ALA A 385 19.59 4.84 -9.30
C ALA A 385 18.19 4.67 -8.66
N SER A 386 17.14 4.54 -9.46
CA SER A 386 15.78 4.26 -8.99
C SER A 386 15.70 2.92 -8.26
N ALA A 387 16.28 1.86 -8.82
CA ALA A 387 16.30 0.54 -8.18
C ALA A 387 17.03 0.57 -6.83
N TYR A 388 18.17 1.27 -6.76
CA TYR A 388 18.90 1.44 -5.49
C TYR A 388 18.09 2.24 -4.47
N ARG A 389 17.44 3.34 -4.88
CA ARG A 389 16.59 4.13 -3.98
C ARG A 389 15.43 3.32 -3.39
N ILE A 390 14.84 2.42 -4.18
CA ILE A 390 13.70 1.60 -3.77
C ILE A 390 14.15 0.43 -2.89
N TYR A 391 15.21 -0.29 -3.27
CA TYR A 391 15.57 -1.57 -2.64
C TYR A 391 16.80 -1.51 -1.72
N GLY A 392 17.63 -0.48 -1.83
CA GLY A 392 18.86 -0.32 -1.02
C GLY A 392 19.94 -1.36 -1.27
N GLU A 393 19.83 -2.17 -2.33
CA GLU A 393 20.77 -3.25 -2.63
C GLU A 393 22.05 -2.70 -3.30
N SER A 394 23.21 -3.04 -2.72
CA SER A 394 24.53 -2.54 -3.16
C SER A 394 24.83 -2.75 -4.66
N VAL A 395 24.40 -3.87 -5.25
CA VAL A 395 24.62 -4.15 -6.67
C VAL A 395 23.97 -3.09 -7.57
N TYR A 396 22.82 -2.53 -7.18
CA TYR A 396 22.17 -1.47 -7.96
C TYR A 396 22.93 -0.15 -7.83
N LEU A 397 23.49 0.15 -6.67
CA LEU A 397 24.36 1.30 -6.49
C LEU A 397 25.62 1.19 -7.35
N GLU A 398 26.28 0.03 -7.36
CA GLU A 398 27.47 -0.22 -8.18
C GLU A 398 27.20 0.00 -9.67
N MET A 399 26.04 -0.46 -10.16
CA MET A 399 25.62 -0.22 -11.55
C MET A 399 25.31 1.27 -11.82
N ALA A 400 24.69 1.96 -10.87
CA ALA A 400 24.38 3.38 -10.98
C ALA A 400 25.66 4.23 -10.99
N ASP A 401 26.60 3.97 -10.08
CA ASP A 401 27.90 4.64 -10.01
C ASP A 401 28.67 4.45 -11.33
N ARG A 402 28.68 3.22 -11.85
CA ARG A 402 29.28 2.90 -13.15
C ARG A 402 28.64 3.69 -14.30
N ALA A 403 27.32 3.80 -14.30
CA ALA A 403 26.60 4.56 -15.33
C ALA A 403 26.84 6.07 -15.21
N TYR A 404 26.95 6.60 -13.99
CA TYR A 404 27.30 7.99 -13.72
C TYR A 404 28.69 8.32 -14.25
N GLU A 405 29.68 7.46 -13.98
CA GLU A 405 31.04 7.60 -14.54
C GLU A 405 31.06 7.51 -16.07
N ALA A 406 30.23 6.65 -16.66
CA ALA A 406 30.09 6.54 -18.11
C ALA A 406 29.48 7.82 -18.73
N LEU A 407 28.47 8.40 -18.07
CA LEU A 407 27.79 9.60 -18.51
C LEU A 407 28.73 10.82 -18.57
N GLU A 408 29.67 10.93 -17.62
CA GLU A 408 30.66 12.02 -17.61
C GLU A 408 31.58 12.03 -18.83
N ARG A 409 31.73 10.91 -19.54
CA ARG A 409 32.52 10.82 -20.78
C ARG A 409 31.85 11.48 -21.98
N PHE A 410 30.54 11.70 -21.90
CA PHE A 410 29.81 12.46 -22.92
C PHE A 410 30.02 13.97 -22.74
N ALA A 411 30.61 14.45 -21.64
CA ALA A 411 30.74 15.86 -21.38
C ALA A 411 31.60 16.57 -22.43
N ASP A 412 31.10 17.70 -22.94
CA ASP A 412 31.86 18.57 -23.83
C ASP A 412 32.58 19.65 -23.01
N PRO A 413 33.90 19.55 -22.82
CA PRO A 413 34.64 20.48 -21.98
C PRO A 413 34.74 21.88 -22.59
N LEU A 414 34.45 22.04 -23.88
CA LEU A 414 34.59 23.32 -24.58
C LEU A 414 33.30 24.15 -24.53
N HIS A 415 32.16 23.52 -24.80
CA HIS A 415 30.87 24.21 -24.95
C HIS A 415 29.85 23.87 -23.86
N GLY A 416 30.17 22.96 -22.94
CA GLY A 416 29.22 22.42 -21.98
C GLY A 416 28.17 21.52 -22.64
N GLY A 417 27.31 20.92 -21.82
CA GLY A 417 26.38 19.88 -22.29
C GLY A 417 27.09 18.57 -22.64
N LEU A 418 26.32 17.65 -23.20
CA LEU A 418 26.76 16.30 -23.53
C LEU A 418 26.70 16.04 -25.03
N PHE A 419 27.66 15.28 -25.56
CA PHE A 419 27.64 14.79 -26.95
C PHE A 419 26.48 13.82 -27.16
N TRP A 420 25.98 13.74 -28.39
CA TRP A 420 24.90 12.83 -28.73
C TRP A 420 25.36 11.36 -28.74
N MET A 421 26.52 11.09 -29.36
CA MET A 421 27.15 9.77 -29.38
C MET A 421 28.67 9.86 -29.25
N ILE A 422 29.25 8.85 -28.61
CA ILE A 422 30.69 8.63 -28.52
C ILE A 422 31.02 7.22 -29.01
N ASP A 423 32.22 7.00 -29.54
CA ASP A 423 32.71 5.66 -29.82
C ASP A 423 32.96 4.88 -28.52
N ALA A 424 33.24 3.57 -28.63
CA ALA A 424 33.50 2.73 -27.47
C ALA A 424 34.66 3.23 -26.57
N SER A 425 35.62 3.99 -27.13
CA SER A 425 36.75 4.58 -26.41
C SER A 425 36.42 5.89 -25.69
N GLY A 426 35.30 6.53 -26.05
CA GLY A 426 34.83 7.79 -25.50
C GLY A 426 35.08 9.02 -26.37
N SER A 427 35.50 8.86 -27.63
CA SER A 427 35.65 9.99 -28.55
C SER A 427 34.31 10.34 -29.20
N PRO A 428 33.95 11.63 -29.37
CA PRO A 428 32.66 12.00 -29.95
C PRO A 428 32.56 11.58 -31.42
N THR A 429 31.53 10.81 -31.76
CA THR A 429 31.18 10.42 -33.14
C THR A 429 30.04 11.27 -33.69
N GLN A 430 29.14 11.74 -32.81
CA GLN A 430 28.15 12.77 -33.11
C GLN A 430 28.12 13.79 -31.97
N ASP A 431 28.53 15.02 -32.28
CA ASP A 431 28.77 16.06 -31.29
C ASP A 431 27.63 17.10 -31.17
N LYS A 432 26.54 16.90 -31.91
CA LYS A 432 25.33 17.72 -31.80
C LYS A 432 24.73 17.68 -30.39
N LYS A 433 24.08 18.78 -30.00
CA LYS A 433 23.38 18.92 -28.72
C LYS A 433 21.91 18.59 -28.92
N GLN A 434 21.58 17.30 -28.89
CA GLN A 434 20.19 16.86 -28.97
C GLN A 434 19.51 17.15 -27.62
N VAL A 435 18.44 17.95 -27.62
CA VAL A 435 17.75 18.37 -26.39
C VAL A 435 17.15 17.17 -25.67
N TYR A 436 16.61 16.21 -26.42
CA TYR A 436 16.18 14.91 -25.90
C TYR A 436 17.25 14.21 -25.04
N GLY A 437 18.48 14.11 -25.55
CA GLY A 437 19.58 13.47 -24.82
C GLY A 437 20.01 14.28 -23.59
N GLN A 438 20.02 15.61 -23.68
CA GLN A 438 20.30 16.46 -22.51
C GLN A 438 19.22 16.31 -21.42
N ALA A 439 17.95 16.21 -21.82
CA ALA A 439 16.82 16.02 -20.90
C ALA A 439 16.94 14.69 -20.15
N PHE A 440 17.23 13.59 -20.84
CA PHE A 440 17.49 12.31 -20.17
C PHE A 440 18.67 12.36 -19.20
N ALA A 441 19.72 13.11 -19.51
CA ALA A 441 20.82 13.30 -18.58
C ALA A 441 20.39 14.08 -17.33
N ILE A 442 19.61 15.16 -17.47
CA ILE A 442 19.02 15.88 -16.32
C ILE A 442 18.18 14.93 -15.47
N TYR A 443 17.32 14.15 -16.10
CA TYR A 443 16.43 13.20 -15.44
C TYR A 443 17.19 12.16 -14.62
N ALA A 444 18.23 11.55 -15.22
CA ALA A 444 19.06 10.54 -14.61
C ALA A 444 19.95 11.08 -13.48
N LEU A 445 20.54 12.26 -13.67
CA LEU A 445 21.38 12.92 -12.66
C LEU A 445 20.56 13.35 -11.44
N ALA A 446 19.34 13.85 -11.65
CA ALA A 446 18.42 14.18 -10.56
C ALA A 446 18.04 12.93 -9.75
N GLU A 447 17.76 11.80 -10.41
CA GLU A 447 17.45 10.54 -9.74
C GLU A 447 18.65 9.98 -8.98
N TYR A 448 19.84 10.02 -9.58
CA TYR A 448 21.06 9.59 -8.94
C TYR A 448 21.38 10.44 -7.69
N TYR A 449 21.19 11.75 -7.74
CA TYR A 449 21.24 12.60 -6.56
C TYR A 449 20.20 12.20 -5.51
N ARG A 450 18.95 11.94 -5.93
CA ARG A 450 17.87 11.52 -5.03
C ARG A 450 18.17 10.18 -4.33
N ALA A 451 18.89 9.29 -5.01
CA ALA A 451 19.27 7.97 -4.49
C ALA A 451 20.51 8.01 -3.57
N THR A 452 21.48 8.90 -3.85
CA THR A 452 22.81 8.86 -3.21
C THR A 452 23.17 10.09 -2.37
N GLY A 453 22.51 11.23 -2.59
CA GLY A 453 22.91 12.53 -2.05
C GLY A 453 24.17 13.12 -2.68
N ALA A 454 24.61 12.63 -3.86
CA ALA A 454 25.81 13.11 -4.51
C ALA A 454 25.64 14.51 -5.13
N ASP A 455 26.00 15.57 -4.40
CA ASP A 455 25.85 16.99 -4.81
C ASP A 455 26.39 17.30 -6.21
N LYS A 456 27.48 16.64 -6.64
CA LYS A 456 28.05 16.83 -7.98
C LYS A 456 27.06 16.50 -9.10
N ALA A 457 26.23 15.47 -8.91
CA ALA A 457 25.21 15.09 -9.89
C ALA A 457 24.11 16.16 -9.98
N LEU A 458 23.68 16.71 -8.85
CA LEU A 458 22.73 17.81 -8.83
C LEU A 458 23.29 19.05 -9.53
N VAL A 459 24.52 19.46 -9.20
CA VAL A 459 25.20 20.59 -9.87
C VAL A 459 25.23 20.40 -11.39
N ARG A 460 25.57 19.19 -11.86
CA ARG A 460 25.58 18.87 -13.29
C ARG A 460 24.18 18.96 -13.91
N ALA A 461 23.14 18.45 -13.24
CA ALA A 461 21.76 18.56 -13.71
C ALA A 461 21.31 20.03 -13.82
N GLU A 462 21.67 20.87 -12.84
CA GLU A 462 21.40 22.31 -12.89
C GLU A 462 22.12 23.01 -14.05
N GLU A 463 23.38 22.65 -14.32
CA GLU A 463 24.14 23.19 -15.46
C GLU A 463 23.46 22.85 -16.79
N LEU A 464 23.02 21.61 -16.98
CA LEU A 464 22.31 21.17 -18.17
C LEU A 464 20.97 21.90 -18.32
N TYR A 465 20.19 22.01 -17.24
CA TYR A 465 18.97 22.83 -17.22
C TYR A 465 19.24 24.26 -17.70
N ARG A 466 20.25 24.92 -17.11
CA ARG A 466 20.60 26.30 -17.49
C ARG A 466 21.03 26.42 -18.95
N LEU A 467 21.69 25.41 -19.50
CA LEU A 467 22.07 25.38 -20.92
C LEU A 467 20.84 25.24 -21.83
N LEU A 468 19.90 24.36 -21.51
CA LEU A 468 18.65 24.21 -22.26
C LEU A 468 17.83 25.51 -22.23
N GLU A 469 17.66 26.12 -21.05
CA GLU A 469 16.96 27.40 -20.91
C GLU A 469 17.60 28.54 -21.71
N LYS A 470 18.94 28.53 -21.81
CA LYS A 470 19.68 29.59 -22.48
C LYS A 470 19.68 29.44 -24.00
N HIS A 471 19.78 28.21 -24.48
CA HIS A 471 20.10 27.94 -25.88
C HIS A 471 18.97 27.26 -26.66
N ALA A 472 18.21 26.37 -26.02
CA ALA A 472 17.20 25.57 -26.69
C ALA A 472 15.78 26.13 -26.53
N TYR A 473 15.51 26.85 -25.45
CA TYR A 473 14.20 27.43 -25.18
C TYR A 473 13.84 28.56 -26.18
N ASP A 474 12.62 28.52 -26.72
CA ASP A 474 12.06 29.59 -27.56
C ASP A 474 11.21 30.54 -26.69
N PRO A 475 11.70 31.75 -26.36
CA PRO A 475 10.97 32.69 -25.51
C PRO A 475 9.80 33.40 -26.21
N VAL A 476 9.67 33.25 -27.53
CA VAL A 476 8.60 33.90 -28.31
C VAL A 476 7.43 32.95 -28.47
N ARG A 477 7.70 31.70 -28.86
CA ARG A 477 6.67 30.71 -29.22
C ARG A 477 6.53 29.60 -28.19
N LEU A 478 7.35 29.62 -27.14
CA LEU A 478 7.39 28.65 -26.06
C LEU A 478 7.88 27.27 -26.52
N GLY A 479 8.24 26.43 -25.55
CA GLY A 479 8.87 25.13 -25.78
C GLY A 479 10.32 25.23 -26.23
N TYR A 480 10.87 24.13 -26.75
CA TYR A 480 12.29 23.93 -27.00
C TYR A 480 12.51 23.49 -28.44
N VAL A 481 13.67 23.81 -29.01
CA VAL A 481 14.09 23.24 -30.30
C VAL A 481 14.59 21.80 -30.12
N GLU A 482 14.54 20.98 -31.17
CA GLU A 482 14.99 19.58 -31.11
C GLU A 482 16.50 19.40 -30.86
N ALA A 483 17.31 20.13 -31.62
CA ALA A 483 18.76 19.98 -31.60
C ALA A 483 19.48 21.27 -31.95
N LEU A 484 20.72 21.36 -31.51
CA LEU A 484 21.65 22.43 -31.83
C LEU A 484 23.00 21.84 -32.25
N ALA A 485 23.81 22.63 -32.95
CA ALA A 485 25.20 22.27 -33.22
C ALA A 485 26.00 22.18 -31.91
N ARG A 486 27.20 21.61 -31.97
CA ARG A 486 28.07 21.43 -30.80
C ARG A 486 28.28 22.71 -29.97
N ASP A 487 28.38 23.86 -30.63
CA ASP A 487 28.59 25.17 -30.02
C ASP A 487 27.30 25.90 -29.61
N TRP A 488 26.16 25.18 -29.62
CA TRP A 488 24.81 25.68 -29.33
C TRP A 488 24.24 26.65 -30.37
N THR A 489 24.80 26.69 -31.58
CA THR A 489 24.20 27.40 -32.72
C THR A 489 23.15 26.54 -33.42
N GLU A 490 22.34 27.15 -34.30
CA GLU A 490 21.33 26.43 -35.07
C GLU A 490 21.96 25.38 -35.99
N THR A 491 21.30 24.23 -36.11
CA THR A 491 21.71 23.13 -36.99
C THR A 491 20.56 22.76 -37.93
N ALA A 492 20.91 22.23 -39.12
CA ALA A 492 19.94 21.67 -40.05
C ALA A 492 19.61 20.20 -39.76
N ASP A 493 20.39 19.52 -38.91
CA ASP A 493 20.14 18.15 -38.46
C ASP A 493 19.48 18.15 -37.09
N LEU A 494 18.16 18.09 -37.09
CA LEU A 494 17.29 18.17 -35.91
C LEU A 494 16.75 16.79 -35.49
N SER A 495 16.65 15.86 -36.44
CA SER A 495 16.06 14.53 -36.23
C SER A 495 16.80 13.71 -35.16
N LEU A 496 16.03 12.96 -34.35
CA LEU A 496 16.55 11.98 -33.40
C LEU A 496 17.15 10.78 -34.12
N SER A 497 16.45 10.29 -35.15
CA SER A 497 16.84 9.18 -35.99
C SER A 497 16.45 9.41 -37.46
N GLY A 498 16.87 8.52 -38.35
CA GLY A 498 16.47 8.57 -39.77
C GLY A 498 14.99 8.28 -40.04
N LYS A 499 14.19 7.97 -39.02
CA LYS A 499 12.73 7.73 -39.13
C LYS A 499 11.90 8.98 -38.81
N ASP A 500 12.46 9.93 -38.06
CA ASP A 500 11.74 11.10 -37.57
C ASP A 500 11.67 12.22 -38.60
N LEU A 501 10.63 13.04 -38.53
CA LEU A 501 10.58 14.29 -39.30
C LEU A 501 11.63 15.27 -38.77
N ASN A 502 12.40 15.86 -39.68
CA ASN A 502 13.42 16.85 -39.36
C ASN A 502 12.80 18.24 -39.11
N GLU A 503 11.92 18.32 -38.11
CA GLU A 503 11.19 19.51 -37.71
C GLU A 503 11.79 20.12 -36.43
N ARG A 504 11.52 21.40 -36.19
CA ARG A 504 12.17 22.13 -35.09
C ARG A 504 11.59 21.80 -33.72
N LYS A 505 10.35 21.30 -33.64
CA LYS A 505 9.68 20.91 -32.40
C LYS A 505 8.97 19.56 -32.61
N SER A 506 9.13 18.65 -31.67
CA SER A 506 8.37 17.41 -31.57
C SER A 506 7.76 17.24 -30.19
N MET A 507 6.65 16.50 -30.11
CA MET A 507 6.08 16.11 -28.84
C MET A 507 7.08 15.29 -28.01
N ASN A 508 7.79 14.35 -28.64
CA ASN A 508 8.66 13.41 -27.94
C ASN A 508 9.75 14.12 -27.12
N THR A 509 10.46 15.08 -27.72
CA THR A 509 11.44 15.88 -26.99
C THR A 509 10.79 16.72 -25.88
N HIS A 510 9.62 17.31 -26.11
CA HIS A 510 8.95 18.11 -25.09
C HIS A 510 8.47 17.26 -23.90
N LEU A 511 8.00 16.04 -24.16
CA LEU A 511 7.56 15.11 -23.13
C LEU A 511 8.70 14.77 -22.18
N HIS A 512 9.89 14.48 -22.72
CA HIS A 512 11.04 14.15 -21.88
C HIS A 512 11.73 15.38 -21.26
N VAL A 513 11.59 16.59 -21.82
CA VAL A 513 11.96 17.81 -21.09
C VAL A 513 11.02 18.02 -19.89
N LEU A 514 9.71 17.80 -20.07
CA LEU A 514 8.73 17.85 -18.98
C LEU A 514 9.06 16.82 -17.89
N GLU A 515 9.36 15.58 -18.27
CA GLU A 515 9.77 14.52 -17.35
C GLU A 515 11.06 14.88 -16.59
N ALA A 516 12.11 15.32 -17.31
CA ALA A 516 13.37 15.71 -16.71
C ALA A 516 13.22 16.85 -15.70
N TYR A 517 12.44 17.87 -16.07
CA TYR A 517 12.20 19.03 -15.21
C TYR A 517 11.33 18.66 -14.02
N THR A 518 10.42 17.71 -14.17
CA THR A 518 9.63 17.16 -13.08
C THR A 518 10.54 16.51 -12.06
N ASN A 519 11.42 15.59 -12.46
CA ASN A 519 12.32 14.91 -11.52
C ASN A 519 13.35 15.85 -10.90
N LEU A 520 13.90 16.79 -11.67
CA LEU A 520 14.79 17.83 -11.15
C LEU A 520 14.07 18.71 -10.10
N TYR A 521 12.81 19.09 -10.35
CA TYR A 521 12.04 19.93 -9.42
C TYR A 521 11.69 19.20 -8.11
N ARG A 522 11.66 17.86 -8.10
CA ARG A 522 11.51 17.09 -6.85
C ARG A 522 12.65 17.37 -5.87
N VAL A 523 13.87 17.57 -6.38
CA VAL A 523 15.10 17.68 -5.58
C VAL A 523 15.67 19.10 -5.51
N TRP A 524 15.33 19.96 -6.46
CA TRP A 524 15.81 21.34 -6.56
C TRP A 524 14.69 22.28 -7.01
N LYS A 525 14.28 23.20 -6.13
CA LYS A 525 13.04 23.99 -6.29
C LYS A 525 13.25 25.48 -6.54
N PRO A 526 14.05 25.91 -7.53
CA PRO A 526 14.15 27.31 -7.86
C PRO A 526 12.87 27.77 -8.58
N GLU A 527 12.52 29.03 -8.40
CA GLU A 527 11.34 29.62 -9.03
C GLU A 527 11.37 29.54 -10.57
N GLY A 528 12.55 29.67 -11.18
CA GLY A 528 12.72 29.55 -12.63
C GLY A 528 12.29 28.18 -13.18
N LEU A 529 12.70 27.09 -12.51
CA LEU A 529 12.31 25.74 -12.90
C LEU A 529 10.81 25.52 -12.69
N ARG A 530 10.25 26.02 -11.58
CA ARG A 530 8.80 25.95 -11.31
C ARG A 530 7.98 26.58 -12.44
N VAL A 531 8.38 27.77 -12.89
CA VAL A 531 7.71 28.48 -14.00
C VAL A 531 7.82 27.68 -15.30
N LYS A 532 9.00 27.11 -15.60
CA LYS A 532 9.21 26.33 -16.83
C LYS A 532 8.47 25.01 -16.85
N LEU A 533 8.38 24.33 -15.71
CA LEU A 533 7.58 23.12 -15.58
C LEU A 533 6.09 23.43 -15.78
N ALA A 534 5.58 24.51 -15.18
CA ALA A 534 4.21 24.96 -15.39
C ALA A 534 3.93 25.31 -16.86
N GLU A 535 4.85 26.00 -17.53
CA GLU A 535 4.75 26.34 -18.95
C GLU A 535 4.78 25.09 -19.84
N LEU A 536 5.65 24.12 -19.55
CA LEU A 536 5.68 22.84 -20.26
C LEU A 536 4.34 22.10 -20.15
N ILE A 537 3.74 22.03 -18.97
CA ILE A 537 2.40 21.44 -18.79
C ILE A 537 1.37 22.17 -19.68
N ASP A 538 1.35 23.50 -19.67
CA ASP A 538 0.42 24.28 -20.48
C ASP A 538 0.67 24.10 -21.98
N VAL A 539 1.93 24.04 -22.43
CA VAL A 539 2.30 23.75 -23.83
C VAL A 539 1.78 22.38 -24.25
N HIS A 540 1.90 21.34 -23.42
CA HIS A 540 1.36 20.03 -23.73
C HIS A 540 -0.15 20.08 -23.92
N LEU A 541 -0.87 20.67 -22.96
CA LEU A 541 -2.34 20.75 -22.99
C LEU A 541 -2.90 21.63 -24.11
N ASP A 542 -2.22 22.72 -24.44
CA ASP A 542 -2.77 23.75 -25.32
C ASP A 542 -2.22 23.72 -26.75
N LYS A 543 -1.06 23.07 -26.98
CA LYS A 543 -0.42 22.98 -28.30
C LYS A 543 -0.27 21.56 -28.81
N ILE A 544 0.12 20.63 -27.93
CA ILE A 544 0.52 19.28 -28.34
C ILE A 544 -0.68 18.32 -28.40
N VAL A 545 -1.52 18.32 -27.37
CA VAL A 545 -2.75 17.51 -27.36
C VAL A 545 -3.77 18.09 -28.33
N ASP A 546 -4.29 17.24 -29.20
CA ASP A 546 -5.44 17.58 -30.04
C ASP A 546 -6.73 17.47 -29.23
N LYS A 547 -7.38 18.60 -28.93
CA LYS A 547 -8.60 18.65 -28.10
C LYS A 547 -9.83 17.96 -28.70
N GLY A 548 -9.79 17.58 -29.98
CA GLY A 548 -10.89 16.87 -30.64
C GLY A 548 -10.74 15.36 -30.60
N THR A 549 -9.50 14.86 -30.63
CA THR A 549 -9.20 13.42 -30.67
C THR A 549 -8.55 12.89 -29.40
N HIS A 550 -7.99 13.77 -28.56
CA HIS A 550 -7.20 13.47 -27.37
C HIS A 550 -5.94 12.66 -27.64
N HIS A 551 -5.43 12.73 -28.87
CA HIS A 551 -4.11 12.22 -29.24
C HIS A 551 -3.08 13.35 -29.26
N PHE A 552 -1.82 13.02 -29.02
CA PHE A 552 -0.72 13.92 -29.29
C PHE A 552 -0.51 14.14 -30.78
N ARG A 553 -0.22 15.38 -31.15
CA ARG A 553 0.39 15.71 -32.44
C ARG A 553 1.90 15.55 -32.30
N LEU A 554 2.54 14.85 -33.24
CA LEU A 554 3.91 14.38 -33.05
C LEU A 554 4.99 15.41 -33.42
N PHE A 555 4.80 16.15 -34.51
CA PHE A 555 5.81 17.07 -35.07
C PHE A 555 5.20 18.41 -35.48
N PHE A 556 5.94 19.49 -35.27
CA PHE A 556 5.47 20.85 -35.47
C PHE A 556 6.53 21.76 -36.10
N ASP A 557 6.08 22.76 -36.86
CA ASP A 557 6.92 23.93 -37.12
C ASP A 557 7.00 24.86 -35.90
N ASP A 558 7.74 25.96 -36.08
CA ASP A 558 7.90 27.04 -35.10
C ASP A 558 6.58 27.54 -34.50
N GLU A 559 5.52 27.62 -35.30
CA GLU A 559 4.24 28.21 -34.91
C GLU A 559 3.28 27.17 -34.29
N TRP A 560 3.80 25.99 -33.93
CA TRP A 560 3.03 24.85 -33.41
C TRP A 560 1.98 24.32 -34.40
N VAL A 561 2.21 24.48 -35.70
CA VAL A 561 1.37 23.84 -36.72
C VAL A 561 1.82 22.41 -36.94
N SER A 562 0.92 21.45 -36.72
CA SER A 562 1.20 20.03 -36.91
C SER A 562 1.68 19.73 -38.33
N LYS A 563 2.74 18.94 -38.45
CA LYS A 563 3.31 18.45 -39.73
C LYS A 563 3.06 16.99 -40.00
N SER A 564 2.57 16.26 -39.00
CA SER A 564 2.14 14.88 -39.12
C SER A 564 0.67 14.74 -38.74
N GLY A 565 -0.01 13.78 -39.39
CA GLY A 565 -1.33 13.27 -38.98
C GLY A 565 -1.25 11.92 -38.29
N ASP A 566 -0.04 11.44 -38.00
CA ASP A 566 0.21 10.16 -37.35
C ASP A 566 -0.14 10.25 -35.85
N VAL A 567 -0.57 9.12 -35.29
CA VAL A 567 -0.85 8.93 -33.87
C VAL A 567 0.07 7.85 -33.35
N SER A 568 0.71 8.10 -32.21
CA SER A 568 1.54 7.13 -31.51
C SER A 568 0.88 6.77 -30.18
N TYR A 569 0.21 5.62 -30.12
CA TYR A 569 -0.54 5.18 -28.95
C TYR A 569 0.33 5.02 -27.69
N GLY A 570 1.58 4.58 -27.85
CA GLY A 570 2.54 4.47 -26.75
C GLY A 570 2.84 5.82 -26.09
N HIS A 571 3.12 6.85 -26.90
CA HIS A 571 3.37 8.20 -26.37
C HIS A 571 2.11 8.84 -25.79
N ASP A 572 0.92 8.58 -26.35
CA ASP A 572 -0.33 9.08 -25.78
C ASP A 572 -0.54 8.56 -24.36
N ILE A 573 -0.40 7.24 -24.17
CA ILE A 573 -0.60 6.64 -22.85
C ILE A 573 0.54 6.98 -21.88
N GLU A 574 1.78 7.12 -22.35
CA GLU A 574 2.91 7.65 -21.55
C GLU A 574 2.64 9.08 -21.08
N GLY A 575 2.27 9.96 -22.02
CA GLY A 575 1.95 11.35 -21.72
C GLY A 575 0.79 11.51 -20.75
N SER A 576 -0.22 10.64 -20.83
CA SER A 576 -1.37 10.67 -19.93
C SER A 576 -0.95 10.66 -18.44
N TRP A 577 0.05 9.86 -18.06
CA TRP A 577 0.44 9.71 -16.67
C TRP A 577 1.63 10.60 -16.28
N LEU A 578 2.55 10.87 -17.20
CA LEU A 578 3.65 11.82 -16.97
C LEU A 578 3.15 13.26 -16.77
N LEU A 579 2.11 13.68 -17.48
CA LEU A 579 1.49 14.98 -17.24
C LEU A 579 0.90 15.06 -15.82
N CYS A 580 0.24 14.00 -15.36
CA CYS A 580 -0.26 13.91 -13.98
C CYS A 580 0.87 14.02 -12.96
N GLU A 581 1.96 13.28 -13.17
CA GLU A 581 3.15 13.33 -12.31
C GLU A 581 3.71 14.76 -12.25
N ALA A 582 3.90 15.41 -13.39
CA ALA A 582 4.39 16.78 -13.48
C ALA A 582 3.49 17.78 -12.73
N ALA A 583 2.17 17.66 -12.88
CA ALA A 583 1.22 18.55 -12.21
C ALA A 583 1.21 18.35 -10.68
N ASP A 584 1.24 17.09 -10.23
CA ASP A 584 1.28 16.76 -8.80
C ASP A 584 2.58 17.27 -8.15
N VAL A 585 3.72 17.13 -8.82
CA VAL A 585 5.01 17.64 -8.34
C VAL A 585 5.07 19.17 -8.33
N LEU A 586 4.47 19.82 -9.33
CA LEU A 586 4.36 21.27 -9.39
C LEU A 586 3.52 21.82 -8.23
N GLY A 587 2.45 21.11 -7.83
CA GLY A 587 1.57 21.48 -6.72
C GLY A 587 0.58 22.59 -7.04
N ASP A 588 0.24 22.80 -8.32
CA ASP A 588 -0.77 23.77 -8.76
C ASP A 588 -2.12 23.07 -8.96
N SER A 589 -3.09 23.35 -8.10
CA SER A 589 -4.39 22.66 -8.09
C SER A 589 -5.21 22.85 -9.36
N LEU A 590 -5.18 24.03 -9.98
CA LEU A 590 -5.94 24.32 -11.20
C LEU A 590 -5.35 23.56 -12.40
N ARG A 591 -4.02 23.53 -12.51
CA ARG A 591 -3.35 22.71 -13.53
C ARG A 591 -3.56 21.23 -13.29
N THR A 592 -3.49 20.79 -12.04
CA THR A 592 -3.74 19.38 -11.66
C THR A 592 -5.12 18.91 -12.12
N GLU A 593 -6.16 19.70 -11.89
CA GLU A 593 -7.52 19.35 -12.34
C GLU A 593 -7.62 19.30 -13.89
N ARG A 594 -7.05 20.29 -14.59
CA ARG A 594 -7.01 20.31 -16.07
C ARG A 594 -6.30 19.07 -16.62
N VAL A 595 -5.13 18.76 -16.08
CA VAL A 595 -4.31 17.62 -16.48
C VAL A 595 -5.02 16.31 -16.24
N ARG A 596 -5.58 16.08 -15.04
CA ARG A 596 -6.27 14.82 -14.72
C ARG A 596 -7.45 14.56 -15.65
N ARG A 597 -8.19 15.60 -16.02
CA ARG A 597 -9.26 15.48 -17.01
C ARG A 597 -8.70 15.06 -18.38
N GLU A 598 -7.69 15.76 -18.89
CA GLU A 598 -7.11 15.45 -20.19
C GLU A 598 -6.48 14.04 -20.21
N ALA A 599 -5.75 13.67 -19.16
CA ALA A 599 -5.14 12.35 -19.00
C ALA A 599 -6.16 11.21 -19.11
N LEU A 600 -7.35 11.37 -18.51
CA LEU A 600 -8.43 10.39 -18.62
C LEU A 600 -8.98 10.29 -20.05
N GLU A 601 -9.08 11.40 -20.77
CA GLU A 601 -9.51 11.41 -22.17
C GLU A 601 -8.47 10.75 -23.09
N MET A 602 -7.18 11.02 -22.87
CA MET A 602 -6.07 10.38 -23.59
C MET A 602 -6.01 8.86 -23.32
N ALA A 603 -6.15 8.46 -22.06
CA ALA A 603 -6.19 7.04 -21.68
C ALA A 603 -7.42 6.34 -22.30
N ARG A 604 -8.58 7.00 -22.33
CA ARG A 604 -9.76 6.48 -23.02
C ARG A 604 -9.53 6.34 -24.52
N ALA A 605 -8.99 7.36 -25.17
CA ALA A 605 -8.70 7.32 -26.61
C ALA A 605 -7.73 6.19 -26.96
N THR A 606 -6.68 6.00 -26.14
CA THR A 606 -5.74 4.88 -26.30
C THR A 606 -6.44 3.53 -26.11
N LEU A 607 -7.27 3.37 -25.06
CA LEU A 607 -8.01 2.13 -24.82
C LEU A 607 -8.96 1.77 -25.97
N GLU A 608 -9.66 2.75 -26.53
CA GLU A 608 -10.68 2.53 -27.55
C GLU A 608 -10.10 2.32 -28.95
N GLN A 609 -8.93 2.88 -29.24
CA GLN A 609 -8.38 2.95 -30.61
C GLN A 609 -7.02 2.27 -30.77
N GLY A 610 -6.22 2.20 -29.71
CA GLY A 610 -4.83 1.74 -29.75
C GLY A 610 -4.58 0.37 -29.12
N VAL A 611 -5.55 -0.20 -28.40
CA VAL A 611 -5.43 -1.52 -27.73
C VAL A 611 -6.07 -2.61 -28.58
N ASP A 612 -5.32 -3.67 -28.87
CA ASP A 612 -5.80 -4.87 -29.57
C ASP A 612 -6.56 -5.82 -28.62
N GLN A 613 -7.22 -6.83 -29.18
CA GLN A 613 -8.07 -7.78 -28.42
C GLN A 613 -7.29 -8.61 -27.39
N ASP A 614 -5.97 -8.75 -27.56
CA ASP A 614 -5.08 -9.46 -26.64
C ASP A 614 -4.49 -8.57 -25.54
N GLY A 615 -4.86 -7.28 -25.51
CA GLY A 615 -4.36 -6.30 -24.54
C GLY A 615 -3.07 -5.59 -24.97
N GLY A 616 -2.45 -5.99 -26.08
CA GLY A 616 -1.27 -5.32 -26.61
C GLY A 616 -1.63 -4.01 -27.32
N VAL A 617 -0.81 -2.98 -27.14
CA VAL A 617 -0.93 -1.67 -27.76
C VAL A 617 -0.24 -1.66 -29.11
N PHE A 618 -0.96 -1.26 -30.16
CA PHE A 618 -0.41 -1.05 -31.50
C PHE A 618 0.63 0.06 -31.48
N ASN A 619 1.57 0.01 -32.42
CA ASN A 619 2.64 1.00 -32.49
C ASN A 619 2.10 2.38 -32.88
N GLU A 620 1.61 2.51 -34.12
CA GLU A 620 1.22 3.80 -34.69
C GLU A 620 0.05 3.68 -35.67
N LEU A 621 -0.76 4.73 -35.77
CA LEU A 621 -1.70 4.94 -36.87
C LEU A 621 -1.17 6.07 -37.75
N HIS A 622 -0.88 5.77 -39.01
CA HIS A 622 -0.39 6.79 -39.95
C HIS A 622 -1.52 7.71 -40.41
N GLY A 623 -1.17 8.95 -40.78
CA GLY A 623 -2.13 9.98 -41.21
C GLY A 623 -2.92 9.65 -42.48
N ASP A 624 -2.52 8.61 -43.22
CA ASP A 624 -3.28 8.05 -44.35
C ASP A 624 -4.29 6.95 -43.94
N GLY A 625 -4.36 6.62 -42.65
CA GLY A 625 -5.23 5.61 -42.06
C GLY A 625 -4.63 4.21 -41.99
N ARG A 626 -3.37 4.01 -42.41
CA ARG A 626 -2.69 2.71 -42.26
C ARG A 626 -2.27 2.50 -40.81
N LEU A 627 -2.70 1.38 -40.22
CA LEU A 627 -2.25 0.95 -38.90
C LEU A 627 -0.93 0.17 -39.00
N ASP A 628 0.08 0.56 -38.24
CA ASP A 628 1.20 -0.30 -37.86
C ASP A 628 0.76 -1.13 -36.66
N ASP A 629 0.32 -2.35 -36.93
CA ASP A 629 -0.24 -3.26 -35.93
C ASP A 629 0.81 -4.15 -35.23
N SER A 630 2.09 -3.86 -35.46
CA SER A 630 3.18 -4.39 -34.65
C SER A 630 3.13 -3.82 -33.23
N LYS A 631 3.77 -4.52 -32.29
CA LYS A 631 3.71 -4.21 -30.86
C LYS A 631 5.14 -4.15 -30.31
N ASP A 632 5.65 -2.93 -30.19
CA ASP A 632 6.97 -2.65 -29.59
C ASP A 632 6.93 -2.85 -28.07
N TRP A 633 8.07 -3.06 -27.42
CA TRP A 633 8.14 -3.34 -25.99
C TRP A 633 7.69 -2.16 -25.12
N TRP A 634 8.02 -0.93 -25.53
CA TRP A 634 7.88 0.26 -24.69
C TRP A 634 6.43 0.76 -24.59
N PRO A 635 5.58 0.77 -25.65
CA PRO A 635 4.18 1.13 -25.51
C PRO A 635 3.45 0.23 -24.52
N GLN A 636 3.83 -1.05 -24.42
CA GLN A 636 3.20 -1.99 -23.49
C GLN A 636 3.53 -1.63 -22.04
N ALA A 637 4.80 -1.34 -21.75
CA ALA A 637 5.25 -0.86 -20.45
C ALA A 637 4.47 0.41 -20.03
N GLU A 638 4.39 1.39 -20.92
CA GLU A 638 3.70 2.65 -20.65
C GLU A 638 2.19 2.47 -20.51
N ALA A 639 1.59 1.54 -21.26
CA ALA A 639 0.18 1.23 -21.15
C ALA A 639 -0.19 0.62 -19.79
N MET A 640 0.66 -0.25 -19.24
CA MET A 640 0.45 -0.80 -17.90
C MET A 640 0.37 0.32 -16.86
N VAL A 641 1.29 1.29 -16.90
CA VAL A 641 1.31 2.42 -15.96
C VAL A 641 0.18 3.40 -16.22
N GLY A 642 -0.03 3.80 -17.48
CA GLY A 642 -1.06 4.78 -17.84
C GLY A 642 -2.47 4.31 -17.52
N PHE A 643 -2.77 3.01 -17.71
CA PHE A 643 -4.07 2.46 -17.32
C PHE A 643 -4.22 2.29 -15.79
N LEU A 644 -3.16 1.93 -15.06
CA LEU A 644 -3.20 1.98 -13.59
C LEU A 644 -3.45 3.41 -13.09
N ASN A 645 -2.79 4.40 -13.68
CA ASN A 645 -3.00 5.82 -13.37
C ASN A 645 -4.44 6.25 -13.67
N ALA A 646 -4.99 5.89 -14.83
CA ALA A 646 -6.38 6.18 -15.18
C ALA A 646 -7.37 5.54 -14.19
N CYS A 647 -7.11 4.29 -13.76
CA CYS A 647 -7.90 3.64 -12.72
C CYS A 647 -7.84 4.38 -11.38
N GLN A 648 -6.67 4.86 -10.96
CA GLN A 648 -6.51 5.64 -9.73
C GLN A 648 -7.29 6.96 -9.78
N LEU A 649 -7.36 7.59 -10.95
CA LEU A 649 -8.05 8.85 -11.13
C LEU A 649 -9.57 8.71 -11.20
N SER A 650 -10.09 7.67 -11.86
CA SER A 650 -11.53 7.52 -12.12
C SER A 650 -12.24 6.49 -11.24
N GLY A 651 -11.52 5.50 -10.71
CA GLY A 651 -12.09 4.31 -10.07
C GLY A 651 -12.78 3.35 -11.05
N GLU A 652 -12.65 3.54 -12.37
CA GLU A 652 -13.32 2.69 -13.36
C GLU A 652 -12.56 1.38 -13.61
N GLN A 653 -13.23 0.26 -13.37
CA GLN A 653 -12.70 -1.10 -13.51
C GLN A 653 -12.08 -1.39 -14.90
N LYS A 654 -12.62 -0.81 -15.97
CA LYS A 654 -12.13 -1.02 -17.35
C LYS A 654 -10.65 -0.70 -17.53
N TYR A 655 -10.12 0.27 -16.76
CA TYR A 655 -8.70 0.63 -16.83
C TYR A 655 -7.82 -0.34 -16.06
N LEU A 656 -8.29 -0.84 -14.91
CA LEU A 656 -7.61 -1.94 -14.22
C LEU A 656 -7.56 -3.19 -15.11
N ASP A 657 -8.65 -3.52 -15.80
CA ASP A 657 -8.70 -4.66 -16.73
C ASP A 657 -7.74 -4.46 -17.92
N ALA A 658 -7.63 -3.23 -18.45
CA ALA A 658 -6.70 -2.89 -19.52
C ALA A 658 -5.23 -2.98 -19.07
N ALA A 659 -4.91 -2.48 -17.87
CA ALA A 659 -3.58 -2.66 -17.27
C ALA A 659 -3.27 -4.16 -17.09
N LYS A 660 -4.28 -4.95 -16.67
CA LYS A 660 -4.16 -6.40 -16.53
C LYS A 660 -3.86 -7.11 -17.84
N ALA A 661 -4.57 -6.71 -18.90
CA ALA A 661 -4.37 -7.24 -20.23
C ALA A 661 -2.98 -6.87 -20.78
N SER A 662 -2.52 -5.63 -20.60
CA SER A 662 -1.18 -5.21 -21.00
C SER A 662 -0.08 -6.03 -20.30
N TRP A 663 -0.19 -6.24 -18.98
CA TRP A 663 0.78 -7.09 -18.26
C TRP A 663 0.75 -8.55 -18.72
N ALA A 664 -0.44 -9.10 -18.97
CA ALA A 664 -0.58 -10.45 -19.50
C ALA A 664 0.07 -10.57 -20.90
N PHE A 665 -0.12 -9.55 -21.75
CA PHE A 665 0.50 -9.48 -23.07
C PHE A 665 2.03 -9.41 -22.98
N ILE A 666 2.57 -8.57 -22.08
CA ILE A 666 4.00 -8.46 -21.84
C ILE A 666 4.60 -9.82 -21.48
N ARG A 667 4.00 -10.52 -20.50
CA ARG A 667 4.49 -11.83 -20.06
C ARG A 667 4.37 -12.91 -21.12
N GLY A 668 3.34 -12.83 -21.96
CA GLY A 668 3.04 -13.84 -22.97
C GLY A 668 3.90 -13.72 -24.24
N PHE A 669 4.23 -12.49 -24.66
CA PHE A 669 4.78 -12.24 -25.99
C PHE A 669 6.00 -11.33 -26.02
N ILE A 670 6.05 -10.28 -25.20
CA ILE A 670 7.16 -9.32 -25.21
C ILE A 670 8.37 -9.87 -24.44
N ARG A 671 8.14 -10.53 -23.31
CA ARG A 671 9.20 -11.12 -22.50
C ARG A 671 9.95 -12.20 -23.28
N ASP A 672 11.27 -12.09 -23.36
CA ASP A 672 12.13 -13.13 -23.91
C ASP A 672 12.48 -14.14 -22.82
N GLY A 673 11.82 -15.30 -22.87
CA GLY A 673 12.05 -16.40 -21.92
C GLY A 673 13.35 -17.17 -22.14
N GLU A 674 14.02 -17.00 -23.29
CA GLU A 674 15.23 -17.73 -23.66
C GLU A 674 16.50 -16.96 -23.25
N HIS A 675 16.60 -15.69 -23.67
CA HIS A 675 17.79 -14.86 -23.46
C HIS A 675 17.63 -13.82 -22.35
N GLY A 676 16.42 -13.66 -21.82
CA GLY A 676 16.08 -12.62 -20.86
C GLY A 676 15.90 -11.24 -21.52
N GLU A 677 15.53 -10.27 -20.68
CA GLU A 677 14.97 -9.00 -21.13
C GLU A 677 13.70 -9.22 -21.98
N TRP A 678 13.32 -8.21 -22.76
CA TRP A 678 12.16 -8.17 -23.64
C TRP A 678 12.64 -8.18 -25.10
N HIS A 679 11.86 -8.76 -26.00
CA HIS A 679 11.99 -8.59 -27.45
C HIS A 679 11.76 -7.12 -27.81
N TRP A 680 12.35 -6.65 -28.91
CA TRP A 680 12.09 -5.28 -29.36
C TRP A 680 10.63 -5.13 -29.77
N GLN A 681 10.23 -5.95 -30.74
CA GLN A 681 8.93 -5.91 -31.39
C GLN A 681 8.41 -7.33 -31.52
N VAL A 682 7.10 -7.47 -31.38
CA VAL A 682 6.38 -8.65 -31.85
C VAL A 682 5.41 -8.26 -32.96
N MET A 683 5.19 -9.17 -33.89
CA MET A 683 4.09 -9.08 -34.84
C MET A 683 2.77 -9.03 -34.08
N ARG A 684 1.68 -8.60 -34.72
CA ARG A 684 0.35 -8.64 -34.11
C ARG A 684 -0.03 -10.02 -33.55
N THR A 685 0.48 -11.09 -34.16
CA THR A 685 0.29 -12.49 -33.75
C THR A 685 1.08 -12.90 -32.50
N GLY A 686 1.95 -12.04 -31.99
CA GLY A 686 2.83 -12.29 -30.84
C GLY A 686 4.18 -12.93 -31.19
N GLU A 687 4.48 -13.17 -32.47
CA GLU A 687 5.78 -13.70 -32.89
C GLU A 687 6.87 -12.61 -32.85
N PRO A 688 8.03 -12.83 -32.20
CA PRO A 688 9.13 -11.87 -32.18
C PRO A 688 9.64 -11.53 -33.58
N VAL A 689 9.90 -10.25 -33.84
CA VAL A 689 10.50 -9.79 -35.09
C VAL A 689 12.03 -9.85 -34.97
N PRO A 690 12.73 -10.63 -35.80
CA PRO A 690 14.19 -10.78 -35.73
C PRO A 690 14.92 -9.55 -36.28
N GLY A 691 16.21 -9.41 -35.94
CA GLY A 691 17.09 -8.37 -36.49
C GLY A 691 17.02 -7.02 -35.78
N HIS A 692 16.23 -6.93 -34.71
CA HIS A 692 16.31 -5.82 -33.76
C HIS A 692 17.36 -6.11 -32.69
N ASP A 693 17.99 -5.07 -32.17
CA ASP A 693 18.89 -5.17 -31.02
C ASP A 693 18.13 -5.55 -29.74
N LYS A 694 18.81 -6.30 -28.88
CA LYS A 694 18.38 -6.61 -27.51
C LYS A 694 18.67 -5.45 -26.57
N ALA A 695 19.74 -4.71 -26.83
CA ALA A 695 20.11 -3.45 -26.19
C ALA A 695 20.84 -2.57 -27.21
N GLY A 696 20.59 -1.27 -27.18
CA GLY A 696 21.20 -0.34 -28.13
C GLY A 696 20.83 1.11 -27.85
N PRO A 697 21.15 2.05 -28.75
CA PRO A 697 20.93 3.48 -28.53
C PRO A 697 19.48 3.85 -28.13
N TRP A 698 18.52 3.02 -28.54
CA TRP A 698 17.08 3.22 -28.35
C TRP A 698 16.43 2.13 -27.49
N LYS A 699 17.11 0.99 -27.23
CA LYS A 699 16.63 -0.09 -26.35
C LYS A 699 17.45 -0.21 -25.08
N CYS A 700 16.78 0.05 -23.96
CA CYS A 700 17.39 0.35 -22.66
C CYS A 700 16.46 -0.09 -21.51
N PRO A 701 16.95 -0.22 -20.27
CA PRO A 701 16.18 -0.79 -19.15
C PRO A 701 15.19 0.21 -18.52
N TYR A 702 14.89 1.31 -19.18
CA TYR A 702 14.16 2.42 -18.55
C TYR A 702 12.66 2.20 -18.56
N HIS A 703 12.02 2.07 -19.73
CA HIS A 703 10.55 1.96 -19.82
C HIS A 703 10.02 0.75 -19.05
N ASN A 704 10.61 -0.43 -19.28
CA ASN A 704 10.17 -1.68 -18.66
C ASN A 704 10.46 -1.74 -17.15
N ALA A 705 11.64 -1.29 -16.70
CA ALA A 705 11.93 -1.24 -15.26
C ALA A 705 11.09 -0.18 -14.55
N ARG A 706 10.95 1.03 -15.13
CA ARG A 706 10.07 2.09 -14.62
C ARG A 706 8.65 1.60 -14.49
N ALA A 707 8.12 0.94 -15.51
CA ALA A 707 6.77 0.41 -15.47
C ALA A 707 6.57 -0.61 -14.37
N CYS A 708 7.54 -1.50 -14.12
CA CYS A 708 7.47 -2.42 -12.99
C CYS A 708 7.49 -1.68 -11.64
N MET A 709 8.40 -0.71 -11.45
CA MET A 709 8.51 0.07 -10.21
C MET A 709 7.25 0.91 -9.95
N GLU A 710 6.73 1.59 -10.97
CA GLU A 710 5.49 2.38 -10.91
C GLU A 710 4.28 1.49 -10.62
N ALA A 711 4.16 0.34 -11.29
CA ALA A 711 3.07 -0.59 -11.04
C ALA A 711 3.10 -1.12 -9.60
N LEU A 712 4.29 -1.48 -9.08
CA LEU A 712 4.45 -1.92 -7.69
C LEU A 712 3.97 -0.87 -6.68
N GLU A 713 4.30 0.42 -6.88
CA GLU A 713 3.81 1.50 -6.01
C GLU A 713 2.29 1.70 -6.14
N ARG A 714 1.78 1.65 -7.38
CA ARG A 714 0.38 2.00 -7.68
C ARG A 714 -0.61 0.93 -7.26
N LEU A 715 -0.19 -0.33 -7.27
CA LEU A 715 -1.05 -1.47 -6.92
C LEU A 715 -1.65 -1.36 -5.53
N GLU A 716 -0.93 -0.80 -4.56
CA GLU A 716 -1.41 -0.63 -3.18
C GLU A 716 -2.61 0.32 -3.06
N ARG A 717 -2.81 1.18 -4.07
CA ARG A 717 -3.91 2.16 -4.10
C ARG A 717 -5.08 1.70 -4.96
N VAL A 718 -4.91 0.65 -5.75
CA VAL A 718 -5.90 0.16 -6.74
C VAL A 718 -6.50 -1.19 -6.33
N LEU A 719 -5.71 -2.05 -5.66
CA LEU A 719 -6.10 -3.38 -5.15
C LEU A 719 -5.82 -3.47 -3.65
#